data_AF-A0A954L087-F1
#
_entry.id   AF-A0A954L087-F1
#
_cell.length_a   1.000
_cell.length_b   1.000
_cell.length_c   1.000
_cell.angle_alpha   90.00
_cell.angle_beta   90.00
_cell.angle_gamma   90.00
#
_symmetry.space_group_name_H-M   'P 1'
#
loop_
_entity.id
_entity.type
_entity.pdbx_description
1 polymer ?
#
loop_
_entity_poly.entity_id
_entity_poly.type
_entity_poly.pdbx_seq_one_letter_code
_entity_poly.pdbx_strand_id
1 'polypeptide(L)'
;MSELLWPSDSNAGLVRVLGGRQIRDVTGTMQNELPPGSVLLRFLFIAVTATTAALWRHRSAGRIPAMGRTSADSAAAVEQLFREWSLVAVCSCAWWGLWMVGPAVHVGLQTFAASCLPLWIPLAAAAFVTVWFRALVPFQTRADQIIPDDAANPVSRLAVANGSGRWFGIVLAVSACWIAVSFWMNYCLYQQLLIPHGDSAMYEEHLWNVWHGKGFRSYLDQGLFLGEHIQVIHLLLLPLHVLCPSHLLLELAESVALGCCTIPLYKIAVRHTGDHKAACAISLAWLFFFPMHYLDIAIDQKTFRPIALGLPFLFWLIDLSERRRWPGVVVCWLLTLSAKEDYALVLFPLFLVLATDAWLSGRASGVQDAVGRRRAAIICMVFAGATLAYLLPAVWVVIPAFRSGHVVHYSRYFGDLGRSPGELVRTALTEPLRVAAVFFQGRTLIYGLVFLVPLMFLPLRRPLFLSAGAVTFGMLSLLQLGGAAGSGSDLPPVPYHHFHAPLLPILFWATAAAMGRSRRPADTRIPAETVAGDVEKKAAANANAKVNSAAVSVSTGPRALIAALSVLVCCLLTCSTSSLTPFGLTFWSKKSGFGLTTLYLPSDPRQQERAAMANVVVKQIPLTARVASTDFIHTRLTHCERSYDYSHYPRAVNNYQPGVPPDTDYIVIDTRHRYSEIHFPDEVPELQDGNSGWQLLPDTTNGAFLILRRQQ
;
A
#
# COMPACT_ATOMS: atom_id res chain seq x y z
N MET A 1 -13.18 -3.93 -15.11
CA MET A 1 -13.02 -3.07 -13.91
C MET A 1 -14.35 -2.74 -13.23
N SER A 2 -15.41 -2.43 -13.99
CA SER A 2 -16.69 -1.98 -13.41
C SER A 2 -17.36 -3.01 -12.51
N GLU A 3 -17.53 -4.28 -12.87
CA GLU A 3 -18.29 -5.19 -11.98
C GLU A 3 -17.53 -5.67 -10.73
N LEU A 4 -16.20 -5.74 -10.80
CA LEU A 4 -15.35 -6.25 -9.72
C LEU A 4 -15.22 -5.27 -8.55
N LEU A 5 -14.97 -3.99 -8.85
CA LEU A 5 -14.84 -2.93 -7.85
C LEU A 5 -16.11 -2.05 -7.74
N TRP A 6 -17.02 -2.17 -8.70
CA TRP A 6 -18.29 -1.43 -8.73
C TRP A 6 -19.48 -2.35 -9.06
N PRO A 7 -19.81 -3.28 -8.14
CA PRO A 7 -20.84 -4.29 -8.37
C PRO A 7 -22.18 -3.69 -8.81
N SER A 8 -22.92 -4.41 -9.65
CA SER A 8 -24.13 -3.88 -10.32
C SER A 8 -25.22 -3.40 -9.35
N ASP A 9 -25.31 -3.98 -8.16
CA ASP A 9 -26.21 -3.56 -7.06
C ASP A 9 -25.75 -2.27 -6.38
N SER A 10 -24.46 -2.13 -6.08
CA SER A 10 -23.87 -0.88 -5.56
C SER A 10 -23.96 0.25 -6.60
N ASN A 11 -23.76 -0.07 -7.87
CA ASN A 11 -23.89 0.85 -8.98
C ASN A 11 -25.33 1.34 -9.16
N ALA A 12 -26.33 0.46 -9.00
CA ALA A 12 -27.75 0.80 -9.10
C ALA A 12 -28.17 1.89 -8.10
N GLY A 13 -27.60 1.87 -6.89
CA GLY A 13 -27.81 2.90 -5.88
C GLY A 13 -27.21 4.25 -6.29
N LEU A 14 -25.95 4.25 -6.73
CA LEU A 14 -25.25 5.46 -7.18
C LEU A 14 -25.95 6.09 -8.40
N VAL A 15 -26.31 5.26 -9.40
CA VAL A 15 -27.03 5.70 -10.60
C VAL A 15 -28.35 6.37 -10.23
N ARG A 16 -29.12 5.80 -9.30
CA ARG A 16 -30.34 6.43 -8.78
C ARG A 16 -30.09 7.76 -8.09
N VAL A 17 -29.06 7.86 -7.24
CA VAL A 17 -28.68 9.11 -6.56
C VAL A 17 -28.28 10.19 -7.56
N LEU A 18 -27.67 9.82 -8.68
CA LEU A 18 -27.31 10.72 -9.77
C LEU A 18 -28.47 11.00 -10.75
N GLY A 19 -29.67 10.47 -10.48
CA GLY A 19 -30.87 10.63 -11.30
C GLY A 19 -30.86 9.86 -12.62
N GLY A 20 -30.00 8.85 -12.72
CA GLY A 20 -29.98 7.88 -13.81
C GLY A 20 -30.92 6.70 -13.57
N ARG A 21 -31.04 5.83 -14.57
CA ARG A 21 -31.82 4.59 -14.53
C ARG A 21 -30.96 3.43 -15.01
N GLN A 22 -31.30 2.23 -14.56
CA GLN A 22 -30.72 1.00 -15.11
C GLN A 22 -31.69 0.41 -16.12
N ILE A 23 -31.21 0.16 -17.34
CA ILE A 23 -31.97 -0.49 -18.40
C ILE A 23 -31.30 -1.82 -18.70
N ARG A 24 -32.11 -2.86 -18.88
CA ARG A 24 -31.61 -4.15 -19.32
C ARG A 24 -31.62 -4.15 -20.85
N ASP A 25 -30.45 -4.34 -21.46
CA ASP A 25 -30.31 -4.46 -22.91
C ASP A 25 -30.91 -5.80 -23.40
N VAL A 26 -31.13 -5.93 -24.71
CA VAL A 26 -31.73 -7.08 -25.39
C VAL A 26 -30.93 -8.37 -25.15
N THR A 27 -29.64 -8.26 -24.86
CA THR A 27 -28.73 -9.36 -24.49
C THR A 27 -28.82 -9.76 -23.01
N GLY A 28 -29.66 -9.09 -22.21
CA GLY A 28 -29.80 -9.32 -20.78
C GLY A 28 -28.78 -8.59 -19.91
N THR A 29 -27.81 -7.87 -20.49
CA THR A 29 -26.82 -7.08 -19.75
C THR A 29 -27.43 -5.79 -19.19
N MET A 30 -27.13 -5.46 -17.93
CA MET A 30 -27.59 -4.23 -17.29
C MET A 30 -26.74 -3.04 -17.74
N GLN A 31 -27.33 -2.09 -18.47
CA GLN A 31 -26.73 -0.82 -18.83
C GLN A 31 -27.21 0.29 -17.90
N ASN A 32 -26.32 1.23 -17.59
CA ASN A 32 -26.67 2.43 -16.80
C ASN A 32 -26.90 3.60 -17.75
N GLU A 33 -28.11 4.16 -17.73
CA GLU A 33 -28.38 5.46 -18.32
C GLU A 33 -28.18 6.55 -17.28
N LEU A 34 -27.16 7.39 -17.48
CA LEU A 34 -26.88 8.55 -16.65
C LEU A 34 -27.03 9.81 -17.51
N PRO A 35 -28.15 10.55 -17.43
CA PRO A 35 -28.33 11.79 -18.16
C PRO A 35 -27.26 12.79 -17.71
N PRO A 36 -26.37 13.28 -18.60
CA PRO A 36 -25.26 14.15 -18.19
C PRO A 36 -25.73 15.43 -17.52
N GLY A 37 -26.88 15.97 -17.97
CA GLY A 37 -27.53 17.13 -17.34
C GLY A 37 -27.95 16.88 -15.90
N SER A 38 -28.43 15.68 -15.54
CA SER A 38 -28.81 15.34 -14.16
C SER A 38 -27.59 15.28 -13.23
N VAL A 39 -26.50 14.66 -13.70
CA VAL A 39 -25.24 14.58 -12.95
C VAL A 39 -24.69 15.98 -12.70
N LEU A 40 -24.65 16.82 -13.74
CA LEU A 40 -24.18 18.20 -13.65
C LEU A 40 -25.03 19.05 -12.68
N LEU A 41 -26.35 18.96 -12.76
CA LEU A 41 -27.27 19.69 -11.88
C LEU A 41 -27.08 19.33 -10.40
N ARG A 42 -26.94 18.04 -10.10
CA ARG A 42 -26.71 17.57 -8.72
C ARG A 42 -25.35 17.97 -8.19
N PHE A 43 -24.32 17.92 -9.03
CA PHE A 43 -22.99 18.40 -8.67
C PHE A 43 -22.99 19.92 -8.43
N LEU A 44 -23.61 20.70 -9.31
CA LEU A 44 -23.80 22.15 -9.15
C LEU A 44 -24.59 22.48 -7.88
N PHE A 45 -25.66 21.72 -7.59
CA PHE A 45 -26.44 21.90 -6.37
C PHE A 45 -25.57 21.71 -5.13
N ILE A 46 -24.86 20.58 -5.01
CA ILE A 46 -23.94 20.32 -3.89
C ILE A 46 -22.89 21.43 -3.79
N ALA A 47 -22.32 21.84 -4.93
CA ALA A 47 -21.34 22.91 -4.97
C ALA A 47 -21.90 24.23 -4.43
N VAL A 48 -23.07 24.66 -4.93
CA VAL A 48 -23.74 25.90 -4.51
C VAL A 48 -24.15 25.84 -3.04
N THR A 49 -24.72 24.73 -2.57
CA THR A 49 -25.13 24.56 -1.17
C THR A 49 -23.94 24.63 -0.23
N ALA A 50 -22.81 23.99 -0.55
CA ALA A 50 -21.64 24.07 0.32
C ALA A 50 -20.96 25.44 0.27
N THR A 51 -20.93 26.11 -0.89
CA THR A 51 -20.43 27.50 -1.01
C THR A 51 -21.28 28.46 -0.21
N THR A 52 -22.60 28.36 -0.33
CA THR A 52 -23.53 29.21 0.44
C THR A 52 -23.42 28.95 1.93
N ALA A 53 -23.28 27.69 2.37
CA ALA A 53 -23.01 27.35 3.76
C ALA A 53 -21.67 27.90 4.26
N ALA A 54 -20.61 27.83 3.43
CA ALA A 54 -19.31 28.40 3.75
C ALA A 54 -19.37 29.93 3.88
N LEU A 55 -20.02 30.61 2.94
CA LEU A 55 -20.25 32.06 2.96
C LEU A 55 -21.10 32.50 4.16
N TRP A 56 -22.17 31.77 4.47
CA TRP A 56 -23.01 32.04 5.64
C TRP A 56 -22.25 31.88 6.95
N ARG A 57 -21.39 30.86 7.07
CA ARG A 57 -20.51 30.69 8.23
C ARG A 57 -19.45 31.79 8.33
N HIS A 58 -18.91 32.23 7.20
CA HIS A 58 -17.94 33.33 7.15
C HIS A 58 -18.58 34.65 7.62
N ARG A 59 -19.84 34.90 7.24
CA ARG A 59 -20.65 36.04 7.73
C ARG A 59 -20.96 35.93 9.22
N SER A 60 -21.47 34.79 9.68
CA SER A 60 -21.86 34.57 11.09
C SER A 60 -20.68 34.52 12.05
N ALA A 61 -19.47 34.18 11.60
CA ALA A 61 -18.25 34.28 12.38
C ALA A 61 -17.69 35.72 12.50
N GLY A 62 -18.41 36.74 12.00
CA GLY A 62 -18.00 38.15 12.05
C GLY A 62 -16.83 38.51 11.14
N ARG A 63 -16.46 37.65 10.19
CA ARG A 63 -15.29 37.81 9.30
C ARG A 63 -15.60 38.49 7.97
N ILE A 64 -16.88 38.66 7.67
CA ILE A 64 -17.35 39.62 6.68
C ILE A 64 -18.00 40.73 7.51
N PRO A 65 -17.41 41.93 7.59
CA PRO A 65 -18.02 43.01 8.34
C PRO A 65 -19.43 43.24 7.82
N ALA A 66 -20.37 43.50 8.72
CA ALA A 66 -21.68 44.04 8.34
C ALA A 66 -21.41 45.22 7.39
N MET A 67 -22.09 45.22 6.23
CA MET A 67 -21.96 46.23 5.16
C MET A 67 -21.59 47.60 5.74
N GLY A 68 -20.29 47.96 5.72
CA GLY A 68 -19.88 49.22 6.36
C GLY A 68 -18.41 49.43 6.76
N ARG A 69 -17.53 48.42 6.90
CA ARG A 69 -16.10 48.69 7.24
C ARG A 69 -15.08 47.84 6.47
N THR A 70 -14.19 48.55 5.76
CA THR A 70 -12.96 48.17 5.03
C THR A 70 -13.03 47.03 4.00
N SER A 71 -12.99 47.41 2.72
CA SER A 71 -13.21 46.58 1.52
C SER A 71 -12.01 45.75 1.03
N ALA A 72 -10.78 46.09 1.41
CA ALA A 72 -9.58 45.48 0.82
C ALA A 72 -9.35 44.02 1.26
N ASP A 73 -9.44 43.72 2.56
CA ASP A 73 -9.18 42.37 3.08
C ASP A 73 -10.31 41.39 2.72
N SER A 74 -11.54 41.89 2.62
CA SER A 74 -12.70 41.10 2.20
C SER A 74 -12.62 40.75 0.70
N ALA A 75 -12.18 41.69 -0.14
CA ALA A 75 -11.97 41.46 -1.57
C ALA A 75 -10.82 40.48 -1.83
N ALA A 76 -9.70 40.60 -1.09
CA ALA A 76 -8.57 39.69 -1.21
C ALA A 76 -8.92 38.24 -0.79
N ALA A 77 -9.71 38.08 0.27
CA ALA A 77 -10.17 36.75 0.70
C ALA A 77 -11.11 36.11 -0.33
N VAL A 78 -12.02 36.88 -0.93
CA VAL A 78 -12.92 36.42 -2.00
C VAL A 78 -12.14 36.11 -3.28
N GLU A 79 -11.17 36.95 -3.66
CA GLU A 79 -10.31 36.71 -4.83
C GLU A 79 -9.47 35.45 -4.66
N GLN A 80 -8.91 35.22 -3.47
CA GLN A 80 -8.13 34.02 -3.19
C GLN A 80 -9.00 32.75 -3.22
N LEU A 81 -10.21 32.80 -2.63
CA LEU A 81 -11.21 31.74 -2.77
C LEU A 81 -11.52 31.50 -4.26
N PHE A 82 -11.77 32.54 -5.04
CA PHE A 82 -12.09 32.43 -6.46
C PHE A 82 -10.94 31.82 -7.28
N ARG A 83 -9.69 32.18 -6.97
CA ARG A 83 -8.49 31.65 -7.62
C ARG A 83 -8.20 30.19 -7.27
N GLU A 84 -8.66 29.73 -6.11
CA GLU A 84 -8.54 28.32 -5.69
C GLU A 84 -9.71 27.48 -6.24
N TRP A 85 -10.91 28.03 -6.28
CA TRP A 85 -12.08 27.48 -6.97
C TRP A 85 -11.82 27.30 -8.46
N SER A 86 -11.15 28.26 -9.09
CA SER A 86 -10.87 28.20 -10.52
C SER A 86 -9.96 27.02 -10.88
N LEU A 87 -9.04 26.58 -10.01
CA LEU A 87 -8.22 25.40 -10.30
C LEU A 87 -9.05 24.11 -10.29
N VAL A 88 -9.91 23.93 -9.28
CA VAL A 88 -10.80 22.75 -9.18
C VAL A 88 -11.82 22.76 -10.32
N ALA A 89 -12.38 23.93 -10.62
CA ALA A 89 -13.29 24.13 -11.74
C ALA A 89 -12.60 23.88 -13.08
N VAL A 90 -11.37 24.37 -13.30
CA VAL A 90 -10.60 24.14 -14.53
C VAL A 90 -10.26 22.66 -14.71
N CYS A 91 -9.79 21.97 -13.65
CA CYS A 91 -9.53 20.53 -13.73
C CYS A 91 -10.82 19.72 -13.99
N SER A 92 -11.93 20.10 -13.35
CA SER A 92 -13.24 19.47 -13.57
C SER A 92 -13.75 19.73 -14.99
N CYS A 93 -13.64 20.97 -15.49
CA CYS A 93 -13.99 21.34 -16.86
C CYS A 93 -13.09 20.64 -17.89
N ALA A 94 -11.80 20.47 -17.61
CA ALA A 94 -10.89 19.73 -18.47
C ALA A 94 -11.27 18.25 -18.55
N TRP A 95 -11.64 17.63 -17.43
CA TRP A 95 -12.15 16.26 -17.39
C TRP A 95 -13.46 16.10 -18.16
N TRP A 96 -14.43 17.00 -17.94
CA TRP A 96 -15.69 17.02 -18.69
C TRP A 96 -15.46 17.29 -20.17
N GLY A 97 -14.50 18.14 -20.53
CA GLY A 97 -14.07 18.34 -21.91
C GLY A 97 -13.52 17.06 -22.53
N LEU A 98 -12.67 16.33 -21.80
CA LEU A 98 -12.13 15.03 -22.23
C LEU A 98 -13.23 13.97 -22.39
N TRP A 99 -14.25 13.99 -21.53
CA TRP A 99 -15.41 13.09 -21.61
C TRP A 99 -16.34 13.41 -22.77
N MET A 100 -16.64 14.70 -22.99
CA MET A 100 -17.64 15.15 -23.97
C MET A 100 -17.07 15.29 -25.38
N VAL A 101 -15.82 15.76 -25.49
CA VAL A 101 -15.15 16.01 -26.77
C VAL A 101 -14.24 14.85 -27.17
N GLY A 102 -13.77 14.05 -26.20
CA GLY A 102 -12.91 12.88 -26.44
C GLY A 102 -13.43 11.92 -27.51
N PRO A 103 -14.74 11.56 -27.54
CA PRO A 103 -15.30 10.68 -28.57
C PRO A 103 -15.16 11.24 -30.00
N ALA A 104 -15.16 12.57 -30.15
CA ALA A 104 -14.98 13.23 -31.45
C ALA A 104 -13.50 13.33 -31.88
N VAL A 105 -12.56 13.16 -30.95
CA VAL A 105 -11.10 13.27 -31.22
C VAL A 105 -10.48 11.89 -31.40
N HIS A 106 -10.73 10.96 -30.48
CA HIS A 106 -10.19 9.61 -30.53
C HIS A 106 -10.94 8.67 -29.58
N VAL A 107 -11.42 7.52 -30.08
CA VAL A 107 -12.20 6.54 -29.29
C VAL A 107 -11.47 6.10 -28.02
N GLY A 108 -10.14 5.93 -28.07
CA GLY A 108 -9.32 5.57 -26.91
C GLY A 108 -9.31 6.60 -25.77
N LEU A 109 -9.60 7.89 -26.04
CA LEU A 109 -9.71 8.91 -25.00
C LEU A 109 -10.96 8.68 -24.13
N GLN A 110 -12.07 8.25 -24.73
CA GLN A 110 -13.29 7.94 -23.99
C GLN A 110 -13.10 6.71 -23.09
N THR A 111 -12.44 5.66 -23.60
CA THR A 111 -12.11 4.47 -22.80
C THR A 111 -11.17 4.81 -21.64
N PHE A 112 -10.16 5.65 -21.88
CA PHE A 112 -9.27 6.16 -20.84
C PHE A 112 -10.03 6.99 -19.80
N ALA A 113 -10.93 7.88 -20.25
CA ALA A 113 -11.76 8.69 -19.37
C ALA A 113 -12.64 7.81 -18.47
N ALA A 114 -13.32 6.83 -19.06
CA ALA A 114 -14.12 5.86 -18.32
C ALA A 114 -13.30 5.09 -17.28
N SER A 115 -12.08 4.68 -17.63
CA SER A 115 -11.20 3.91 -16.76
C SER A 115 -10.69 4.71 -15.55
N CYS A 116 -10.50 6.03 -15.67
CA CYS A 116 -10.03 6.86 -14.56
C CYS A 116 -11.17 7.52 -13.77
N LEU A 117 -12.44 7.37 -14.19
CA LEU A 117 -13.59 7.96 -13.50
C LEU A 117 -13.66 7.61 -11.99
N PRO A 118 -13.38 6.36 -11.56
CA PRO A 118 -13.28 5.99 -10.14
C PRO A 118 -12.25 6.76 -9.32
N LEU A 119 -11.23 7.34 -9.98
CA LEU A 119 -10.18 8.14 -9.34
C LEU A 119 -10.50 9.63 -9.38
N TRP A 120 -11.04 10.12 -10.51
CA TRP A 120 -11.34 11.53 -10.71
C TRP A 120 -12.46 12.07 -9.82
N ILE A 121 -13.53 11.30 -9.62
CA ILE A 121 -14.65 11.74 -8.76
C ILE A 121 -14.17 11.97 -7.31
N PRO A 122 -13.47 11.02 -6.66
CA PRO A 122 -12.85 11.24 -5.35
C PRO A 122 -11.91 12.45 -5.30
N LEU A 123 -11.06 12.63 -6.31
CA LEU A 123 -10.13 13.75 -6.37
C LEU A 123 -10.86 15.09 -6.39
N ALA A 124 -11.88 15.24 -7.25
CA ALA A 124 -12.66 16.45 -7.38
C ALA A 124 -13.44 16.74 -6.08
N ALA A 125 -14.04 15.71 -5.48
CA ALA A 125 -14.73 15.82 -4.20
C ALA A 125 -13.79 16.19 -3.05
N ALA A 126 -12.59 15.60 -2.97
CA ALA A 126 -11.59 15.97 -1.98
C ALA A 126 -11.06 17.39 -2.18
N ALA A 127 -10.87 17.82 -3.42
CA ALA A 127 -10.49 19.19 -3.74
C ALA A 127 -11.58 20.20 -3.33
N PHE A 128 -12.85 19.85 -3.54
CA PHE A 128 -13.98 20.63 -3.06
C PHE A 128 -14.01 20.75 -1.53
N VAL A 129 -13.83 19.63 -0.83
CA VAL A 129 -13.74 19.59 0.63
C VAL A 129 -12.53 20.37 1.14
N THR A 130 -11.42 20.39 0.41
CA THR A 130 -10.24 21.22 0.71
C THR A 130 -10.61 22.69 0.80
N VAL A 131 -11.31 23.19 -0.22
CA VAL A 131 -11.75 24.58 -0.30
C VAL A 131 -12.72 24.90 0.84
N TRP A 132 -13.60 23.96 1.16
CA TRP A 132 -14.51 24.08 2.30
C TRP A 132 -13.76 24.16 3.63
N PHE A 133 -12.78 23.27 3.88
CA PHE A 133 -11.95 23.33 5.08
C PHE A 133 -11.19 24.65 5.22
N ARG A 134 -10.71 25.25 4.11
CA ARG A 134 -10.09 26.59 4.14
C ARG A 134 -11.04 27.68 4.58
N ALA A 135 -12.30 27.62 4.13
CA ALA A 135 -13.32 28.56 4.55
C ALA A 135 -13.72 28.39 6.03
N LEU A 136 -13.68 27.15 6.54
CA LEU A 136 -14.07 26.84 7.92
C LEU A 136 -12.97 27.07 8.96
N VAL A 137 -11.72 26.72 8.64
CA VAL A 137 -10.59 26.84 9.55
C VAL A 137 -10.21 28.33 9.64
N PRO A 138 -10.27 28.96 10.82
CA PRO A 138 -9.86 30.35 10.98
C PRO A 138 -8.45 30.56 10.45
N PHE A 139 -8.30 31.38 9.41
CA PHE A 139 -7.02 32.01 9.08
C PHE A 139 -6.75 33.08 10.14
N GLN A 140 -6.39 32.66 11.35
CA GLN A 140 -5.73 33.59 12.26
C GLN A 140 -4.35 33.83 11.68
N THR A 141 -4.19 34.90 10.91
CA THR A 141 -2.91 35.59 10.82
C THR A 141 -2.58 36.00 12.25
N ARG A 142 -1.82 35.14 12.93
CA ARG A 142 -1.33 35.35 14.30
C ARG A 142 -0.20 36.41 14.28
N ALA A 143 -0.41 37.49 13.53
CA ALA A 143 0.47 38.65 13.51
C ALA A 143 0.37 39.45 14.82
N ASP A 144 -0.72 39.28 15.58
CA ASP A 144 -0.97 40.07 16.81
C ASP A 144 -0.89 39.27 18.12
N GLN A 145 -0.33 38.06 18.11
CA GLN A 145 0.14 37.46 19.36
C GLN A 145 1.66 37.49 19.37
N ILE A 146 2.18 38.63 19.84
CA ILE A 146 3.38 38.63 20.67
C ILE A 146 3.14 37.52 21.70
N ILE A 147 3.75 36.36 21.48
CA ILE A 147 3.85 35.36 22.54
C ILE A 147 4.77 36.04 23.56
N PRO A 148 4.30 36.40 24.77
CA PRO A 148 5.22 36.80 25.82
C PRO A 148 6.24 35.66 25.97
N ASP A 149 7.48 35.96 26.35
CA ASP A 149 8.62 35.01 26.50
C ASP A 149 8.39 33.76 27.41
N ASP A 150 7.15 33.41 27.72
CA ASP A 150 6.66 32.28 28.52
C ASP A 150 6.74 30.91 27.83
N ALA A 151 7.55 30.74 26.79
CA ALA A 151 7.96 29.41 26.32
C ALA A 151 8.79 28.63 27.39
N ALA A 152 9.15 29.31 28.48
CA ALA A 152 9.74 28.72 29.69
C ALA A 152 8.71 28.17 30.69
N ASN A 153 7.40 28.47 30.55
CA ASN A 153 6.41 28.10 31.55
C ASN A 153 6.04 26.59 31.48
N PRO A 154 6.18 25.81 32.57
CA PRO A 154 5.91 24.37 32.57
C PRO A 154 4.47 24.01 32.18
N VAL A 155 3.49 24.90 32.40
CA VAL A 155 2.08 24.68 32.06
C VAL A 155 1.85 24.68 30.53
N SER A 156 2.55 25.55 29.78
CA SER A 156 2.46 25.59 28.32
C SER A 156 3.13 24.37 27.69
N ARG A 157 4.23 23.87 28.27
CA ARG A 157 4.85 22.58 27.90
C ARG A 157 3.92 21.40 28.16
N LEU A 158 3.23 21.37 29.30
CA LEU A 158 2.26 20.33 29.62
C LEU A 158 1.07 20.33 28.65
N ALA A 159 0.54 21.50 28.28
CA ALA A 159 -0.56 21.62 27.33
C ALA A 159 -0.17 21.18 25.91
N VAL A 160 1.04 21.50 25.44
CA VAL A 160 1.58 21.04 24.15
C VAL A 160 1.87 19.53 24.18
N ALA A 161 2.44 19.02 25.28
CA ALA A 161 2.66 17.59 25.48
C ALA A 161 1.34 16.81 25.50
N ASN A 162 0.32 17.29 26.22
CA ASN A 162 -1.01 16.70 26.27
C ASN A 162 -1.72 16.73 24.90
N GLY A 163 -1.56 17.82 24.13
CA GLY A 163 -2.06 17.92 22.76
C GLY A 163 -1.39 16.92 21.81
N SER A 164 -0.08 16.70 21.94
CA SER A 164 0.67 15.73 21.13
C SER A 164 0.25 14.28 21.42
N GLY A 165 0.02 13.93 22.68
CA GLY A 165 -0.38 12.59 23.10
C GLY A 165 -1.78 12.21 22.61
N ARG A 166 -2.73 13.16 22.60
CA ARG A 166 -4.10 12.92 22.13
C ARG A 166 -4.16 12.48 20.66
N TRP A 167 -3.50 13.22 19.77
CA TRP A 167 -3.55 12.92 18.33
C TRP A 167 -2.84 11.62 18.00
N PHE A 168 -1.72 11.35 18.66
CA PHE A 168 -1.04 10.07 18.53
C PHE A 168 -1.91 8.92 19.08
N GLY A 169 -2.60 9.12 20.20
CA GLY A 169 -3.55 8.15 20.76
C GLY A 169 -4.71 7.82 19.80
N ILE A 170 -5.24 8.82 19.08
CA ILE A 170 -6.23 8.59 18.01
C ILE A 170 -5.65 7.70 16.90
N VAL A 171 -4.43 7.97 16.45
CA VAL A 171 -3.77 7.14 15.42
C VAL A 171 -3.64 5.69 15.90
N LEU A 172 -3.21 5.47 17.14
CA LEU A 172 -3.08 4.12 17.70
C LEU A 172 -4.44 3.42 17.82
N ALA A 173 -5.48 4.11 18.31
CA ALA A 173 -6.81 3.53 18.45
C ALA A 173 -7.42 3.14 17.10
N VAL A 174 -7.30 3.99 16.08
CA VAL A 174 -7.81 3.68 14.73
C VAL A 174 -6.96 2.59 14.08
N SER A 175 -5.65 2.57 14.30
CA SER A 175 -4.78 1.49 13.81
C SER A 175 -5.14 0.15 14.44
N ALA A 176 -5.40 0.10 15.75
CA ALA A 176 -5.84 -1.11 16.43
C ALA A 176 -7.21 -1.61 15.90
N CYS A 177 -8.15 -0.70 15.65
CA CYS A 177 -9.43 -1.03 15.02
C CYS A 177 -9.23 -1.60 13.60
N TRP A 178 -8.38 -0.96 12.79
CA TRP A 178 -8.05 -1.43 11.45
C TRP A 178 -7.41 -2.82 11.48
N ILE A 179 -6.44 -3.05 12.38
CA ILE A 179 -5.79 -4.37 12.58
C ILE A 179 -6.83 -5.43 12.95
N ALA A 180 -7.74 -5.13 13.88
CA ALA A 180 -8.76 -6.08 14.30
C ALA A 180 -9.73 -6.45 13.16
N VAL A 181 -10.13 -5.47 12.35
CA VAL A 181 -11.01 -5.69 11.19
C VAL A 181 -10.29 -6.50 10.10
N SER A 182 -9.07 -6.12 9.75
CA SER A 182 -8.22 -6.81 8.76
C SER A 182 -7.95 -8.26 9.19
N PHE A 183 -7.52 -8.47 10.44
CA PHE A 183 -7.34 -9.82 10.98
C PHE A 183 -8.64 -10.63 11.01
N TRP A 184 -9.77 -10.02 11.36
CA TRP A 184 -11.07 -10.70 11.34
C TRP A 184 -11.46 -11.17 9.93
N MET A 185 -11.16 -10.38 8.89
CA MET A 185 -11.37 -10.78 7.50
C MET A 185 -10.51 -11.99 7.12
N ASN A 186 -9.20 -11.96 7.44
CA ASN A 186 -8.30 -13.09 7.21
C ASN A 186 -8.73 -14.34 7.99
N TYR A 187 -9.19 -14.17 9.24
CA TYR A 187 -9.77 -15.25 10.03
C TYR A 187 -11.01 -15.86 9.35
N CYS A 188 -11.91 -15.04 8.81
CA CYS A 188 -13.06 -15.50 8.04
C CYS A 188 -12.63 -16.32 6.81
N LEU A 189 -11.65 -15.86 6.03
CA LEU A 189 -11.12 -16.61 4.89
C LEU A 189 -10.51 -17.95 5.30
N TYR A 190 -9.74 -17.96 6.38
CA TYR A 190 -9.14 -19.17 6.94
C TYR A 190 -10.22 -20.17 7.37
N GLN A 191 -11.25 -19.71 8.10
CA GLN A 191 -12.36 -20.56 8.55
C GLN A 191 -13.12 -21.15 7.37
N GLN A 192 -13.25 -20.42 6.27
CA GLN A 192 -13.96 -20.86 5.07
C GLN A 192 -13.10 -21.70 4.10
N LEU A 193 -11.84 -22.03 4.43
CA LEU A 193 -10.93 -22.72 3.51
C LEU A 193 -10.83 -21.99 2.15
N LEU A 194 -10.63 -20.68 2.23
CA LEU A 194 -10.48 -19.78 1.08
C LEU A 194 -9.08 -19.16 0.98
N ILE A 195 -8.17 -19.57 1.86
CA ILE A 195 -6.75 -19.21 1.76
C ILE A 195 -6.06 -20.29 0.93
N PRO A 196 -5.40 -19.94 -0.19
CA PRO A 196 -4.60 -20.89 -0.93
C PRO A 196 -3.32 -21.24 -0.17
N HIS A 197 -2.86 -22.49 -0.27
CA HIS A 197 -1.58 -22.88 0.31
C HIS A 197 -0.43 -22.26 -0.47
N GLY A 198 -0.48 -22.36 -1.79
CA GLY A 198 0.42 -21.65 -2.68
C GLY A 198 0.40 -20.15 -2.38
N ASP A 199 1.58 -19.55 -2.32
CA ASP A 199 1.78 -18.13 -2.09
C ASP A 199 1.31 -17.53 -0.75
N SER A 200 0.64 -18.28 0.14
CA SER A 200 0.20 -17.82 1.47
C SER A 200 0.56 -18.81 2.58
N ALA A 201 -0.12 -19.96 2.71
CA ALA A 201 0.10 -20.85 3.86
C ALA A 201 1.46 -21.57 3.84
N MET A 202 2.15 -21.65 2.69
CA MET A 202 3.51 -22.25 2.62
C MET A 202 4.50 -21.59 3.60
N TYR A 203 4.33 -20.30 3.93
CA TYR A 203 5.25 -19.61 4.84
C TYR A 203 5.12 -20.09 6.29
N GLU A 204 3.99 -20.65 6.68
CA GLU A 204 3.85 -21.33 7.98
C GLU A 204 4.63 -22.65 7.97
N GLU A 205 4.60 -23.37 6.85
CA GLU A 205 5.37 -24.60 6.65
C GLU A 205 6.87 -24.36 6.88
N HIS A 206 7.40 -23.23 6.39
CA HIS A 206 8.79 -22.83 6.66
C HIS A 206 9.09 -22.74 8.16
N LEU A 207 8.20 -22.11 8.94
CA LEU A 207 8.37 -21.98 10.39
C LEU A 207 8.34 -23.36 11.05
N TRP A 208 7.29 -24.14 10.75
CA TRP A 208 7.12 -25.49 11.27
C TRP A 208 8.34 -26.37 11.00
N ASN A 209 8.84 -26.37 9.76
CA ASN A 209 9.98 -27.16 9.34
C ASN A 209 11.29 -26.74 10.05
N VAL A 210 11.51 -25.44 10.27
CA VAL A 210 12.74 -24.96 10.93
C VAL A 210 12.85 -25.46 12.37
N TRP A 211 11.83 -25.28 13.21
CA TRP A 211 11.94 -25.66 14.63
C TRP A 211 11.76 -27.16 14.88
N HIS A 212 11.25 -27.92 13.91
CA HIS A 212 11.26 -29.39 13.92
C HIS A 212 12.55 -30.00 13.32
N GLY A 213 13.57 -29.19 13.02
CA GLY A 213 14.85 -29.70 12.51
C GLY A 213 14.80 -30.20 11.05
N LYS A 214 13.72 -29.88 10.32
CA LYS A 214 13.60 -30.15 8.88
C LYS A 214 14.27 -29.05 8.05
N GLY A 215 14.64 -27.91 8.63
CA GLY A 215 15.31 -26.81 7.91
C GLY A 215 14.35 -25.89 7.14
N PHE A 216 14.88 -24.89 6.44
CA PHE A 216 14.10 -23.81 5.81
C PHE A 216 13.58 -24.18 4.40
N ARG A 217 12.73 -25.21 4.33
CA ARG A 217 12.18 -25.74 3.07
C ARG A 217 10.66 -25.65 3.01
N SER A 218 10.11 -25.64 1.80
CA SER A 218 8.70 -25.97 1.54
C SER A 218 8.64 -27.17 0.59
N TYR A 219 7.62 -28.01 0.74
CA TYR A 219 7.37 -29.14 -0.17
C TYR A 219 6.55 -28.73 -1.42
N LEU A 220 6.25 -27.45 -1.61
CA LEU A 220 5.62 -26.90 -2.83
C LEU A 220 6.64 -26.73 -3.99
N ASP A 221 7.87 -26.29 -3.67
CA ASP A 221 8.93 -25.94 -4.62
C ASP A 221 10.26 -26.68 -4.32
N GLN A 222 11.31 -26.45 -5.11
CA GLN A 222 12.61 -27.15 -5.00
C GLN A 222 13.32 -26.89 -3.64
N GLY A 223 13.00 -27.64 -2.59
CA GLY A 223 13.77 -27.60 -1.35
C GLY A 223 13.73 -26.25 -0.63
N LEU A 224 14.87 -25.54 -0.51
CA LEU A 224 14.96 -24.25 0.19
C LEU A 224 14.32 -23.13 -0.66
N PHE A 225 13.36 -22.38 -0.09
CA PHE A 225 12.62 -21.30 -0.78
C PHE A 225 13.49 -20.13 -1.28
N LEU A 226 14.79 -20.12 -0.95
CA LEU A 226 15.77 -19.12 -1.37
C LEU A 226 16.03 -19.09 -2.89
N GLY A 227 15.62 -20.12 -3.63
CA GLY A 227 15.69 -20.19 -5.11
C GLY A 227 14.57 -19.45 -5.85
N GLU A 228 13.54 -18.98 -5.13
CA GLU A 228 12.47 -18.13 -5.67
C GLU A 228 12.70 -16.67 -5.26
N HIS A 229 12.82 -16.42 -3.96
CA HIS A 229 13.09 -15.11 -3.39
C HIS A 229 13.87 -15.24 -2.08
N ILE A 230 14.73 -14.25 -1.80
CA ILE A 230 15.44 -14.18 -0.52
C ILE A 230 14.49 -13.51 0.50
N GLN A 231 13.62 -14.33 1.11
CA GLN A 231 12.61 -13.88 2.06
C GLN A 231 12.68 -14.70 3.35
N VAL A 232 13.25 -14.11 4.40
CA VAL A 232 13.46 -14.79 5.69
C VAL A 232 12.92 -14.01 6.89
N ILE A 233 12.35 -12.82 6.68
CA ILE A 233 11.84 -11.97 7.78
C ILE A 233 10.79 -12.67 8.64
N HIS A 234 9.98 -13.55 8.07
CA HIS A 234 8.94 -14.28 8.81
C HIS A 234 9.53 -15.24 9.85
N LEU A 235 10.82 -15.61 9.75
CA LEU A 235 11.52 -16.37 10.79
C LEU A 235 11.59 -15.63 12.13
N LEU A 236 11.43 -14.29 12.13
CA LEU A 236 11.30 -13.53 13.39
C LEU A 236 10.05 -13.92 14.19
N LEU A 237 9.07 -14.55 13.55
CA LEU A 237 7.86 -15.07 14.18
C LEU A 237 8.08 -16.45 14.83
N LEU A 238 9.23 -17.10 14.63
CA LEU A 238 9.51 -18.44 15.19
C LEU A 238 9.22 -18.55 16.69
N PRO A 239 9.67 -17.62 17.57
CA PRO A 239 9.40 -17.74 19.01
C PRO A 239 7.90 -17.73 19.33
N LEU A 240 7.12 -16.93 18.59
CA LEU A 240 5.67 -16.84 18.76
C LEU A 240 4.98 -18.09 18.17
N HIS A 241 5.47 -18.58 17.05
CA HIS A 241 4.93 -19.75 16.37
C HIS A 241 5.17 -21.05 17.17
N VAL A 242 6.27 -21.16 17.91
CA VAL A 242 6.50 -22.29 18.84
C VAL A 242 5.43 -22.32 19.93
N LEU A 243 4.98 -21.15 20.40
CA LEU A 243 3.93 -21.04 21.42
C LEU A 243 2.51 -21.20 20.84
N CYS A 244 2.31 -20.76 19.60
CA CYS A 244 1.04 -20.79 18.89
C CYS A 244 1.28 -21.20 17.42
N PRO A 245 1.40 -22.51 17.12
CA PRO A 245 1.63 -23.00 15.77
C PRO A 245 0.33 -22.88 14.98
N SER A 246 0.19 -21.76 14.27
CA SER A 246 -1.02 -21.43 13.53
C SER A 246 -0.72 -20.42 12.44
N HIS A 247 -1.21 -20.69 11.24
CA HIS A 247 -1.20 -19.74 10.13
C HIS A 247 -1.84 -18.39 10.50
N LEU A 248 -2.87 -18.38 11.36
CA LEU A 248 -3.50 -17.15 11.84
C LEU A 248 -2.54 -16.22 12.59
N LEU A 249 -1.46 -16.73 13.19
CA LEU A 249 -0.42 -15.89 13.80
C LEU A 249 0.29 -15.05 12.75
N LEU A 250 0.57 -15.62 11.58
CA LEU A 250 1.23 -14.93 10.47
C LEU A 250 0.31 -13.85 9.90
N GLU A 251 -0.97 -14.19 9.71
CA GLU A 251 -2.02 -13.23 9.31
C GLU A 251 -2.10 -12.05 10.28
N LEU A 252 -2.14 -12.31 11.59
CA LEU A 252 -2.14 -11.26 12.60
C LEU A 252 -0.87 -10.40 12.53
N ALA A 253 0.30 -11.03 12.37
CA ALA A 253 1.57 -10.33 12.28
C ALA A 253 1.63 -9.38 11.08
N GLU A 254 1.07 -9.78 9.94
CA GLU A 254 0.97 -8.95 8.75
C GLU A 254 0.04 -7.75 8.95
N SER A 255 -1.18 -7.98 9.45
CA SER A 255 -2.12 -6.89 9.74
C SER A 255 -1.50 -5.91 10.76
N VAL A 256 -0.81 -6.41 11.79
CA VAL A 256 -0.07 -5.60 12.76
C VAL A 256 1.05 -4.80 12.08
N ALA A 257 1.84 -5.40 11.18
CA ALA A 257 2.88 -4.69 10.46
C ALA A 257 2.28 -3.53 9.64
N LEU A 258 1.23 -3.77 8.87
CA LEU A 258 0.55 -2.75 8.07
C LEU A 258 -0.03 -1.62 8.94
N GLY A 259 -0.69 -1.96 10.06
CA GLY A 259 -1.23 -0.97 10.99
C GLY A 259 -0.15 -0.18 11.73
N CYS A 260 0.97 -0.81 12.13
CA CYS A 260 2.06 -0.17 12.86
C CYS A 260 2.89 0.80 12.00
N CYS A 261 2.77 0.77 10.68
CA CYS A 261 3.39 1.76 9.78
C CYS A 261 2.96 3.20 10.11
N THR A 262 1.78 3.37 10.70
CA THR A 262 1.28 4.69 11.15
C THR A 262 2.16 5.33 12.21
N ILE A 263 2.90 4.55 13.02
CA ILE A 263 3.73 5.06 14.12
C ILE A 263 4.94 5.86 13.59
N PRO A 264 5.86 5.26 12.78
CA PRO A 264 6.94 6.02 12.19
C PRO A 264 6.42 7.08 11.21
N LEU A 265 5.33 6.82 10.47
CA LEU A 265 4.72 7.80 9.58
C LEU A 265 4.24 9.05 10.33
N TYR A 266 3.58 8.89 11.49
CA TYR A 266 3.19 10.01 12.34
C TYR A 266 4.41 10.84 12.75
N LYS A 267 5.49 10.18 13.16
CA LYS A 267 6.73 10.84 13.56
C LYS A 267 7.43 11.58 12.42
N ILE A 268 7.43 11.01 11.22
CA ILE A 268 7.92 11.65 9.99
C ILE A 268 7.04 12.86 9.67
N ALA A 269 5.72 12.69 9.67
CA ALA A 269 4.77 13.73 9.34
C ALA A 269 4.81 14.90 10.32
N VAL A 270 4.95 14.67 11.64
CA VAL A 270 5.16 15.74 12.63
C VAL A 270 6.44 16.53 12.31
N ARG A 271 7.54 15.86 11.94
CA ARG A 271 8.80 16.54 11.60
C ARG A 271 8.69 17.41 10.36
N HIS A 272 8.03 16.91 9.31
CA HIS A 272 7.91 17.65 8.05
C HIS A 272 6.87 18.77 8.14
N THR A 273 5.70 18.51 8.74
CA THR A 273 4.59 19.47 8.79
C THR A 273 4.66 20.43 9.98
N GLY A 274 5.31 20.03 11.08
CA GLY A 274 5.27 20.71 12.37
C GLY A 274 3.94 20.58 13.13
N ASP A 275 2.93 19.90 12.57
CA ASP A 275 1.56 19.86 13.10
C ASP A 275 1.10 18.42 13.41
N HIS A 276 0.77 18.17 14.68
CA HIS A 276 0.28 16.89 15.19
C HIS A 276 -1.06 16.47 14.58
N LYS A 277 -1.93 17.42 14.22
CA LYS A 277 -3.21 17.15 13.56
C LYS A 277 -2.99 16.76 12.10
N ALA A 278 -2.10 17.46 11.41
CA ALA A 278 -1.72 17.12 10.04
C ALA A 278 -1.07 15.73 9.99
N ALA A 279 -0.17 15.45 10.93
CA ALA A 279 0.43 14.13 11.08
C ALA A 279 -0.59 13.03 11.39
N CYS A 280 -1.57 13.31 12.25
CA CYS A 280 -2.69 12.40 12.49
C CYS A 280 -3.43 12.10 11.18
N ALA A 281 -3.84 13.13 10.44
CA ALA A 281 -4.58 12.96 9.19
C ALA A 281 -3.79 12.18 8.13
N ILE A 282 -2.49 12.41 7.98
CA ILE A 282 -1.62 11.65 7.06
C ILE A 282 -1.49 10.18 7.51
N SER A 283 -1.37 9.94 8.82
CA SER A 283 -1.26 8.59 9.37
C SER A 283 -2.57 7.81 9.23
N LEU A 284 -3.72 8.48 9.38
CA LEU A 284 -5.01 7.88 9.08
C LEU A 284 -5.19 7.65 7.57
N ALA A 285 -4.67 8.55 6.72
CA ALA A 285 -4.75 8.38 5.27
C ALA A 285 -4.05 7.10 4.80
N TRP A 286 -2.96 6.67 5.47
CA TRP A 286 -2.33 5.37 5.24
C TRP A 286 -3.31 4.20 5.41
N LEU A 287 -4.09 4.20 6.49
CA LEU A 287 -5.07 3.14 6.79
C LEU A 287 -6.27 3.09 5.82
N PHE A 288 -6.47 4.15 5.04
CA PHE A 288 -7.51 4.25 4.00
C PHE A 288 -6.93 4.32 2.59
N PHE A 289 -5.63 4.11 2.44
CA PHE A 289 -4.97 4.14 1.15
C PHE A 289 -5.19 2.80 0.47
N PHE A 290 -6.17 2.71 -0.43
CA PHE A 290 -6.63 1.43 -0.97
C PHE A 290 -5.53 0.52 -1.57
N PRO A 291 -4.44 1.02 -2.20
CA PRO A 291 -3.36 0.13 -2.64
C PRO A 291 -2.70 -0.61 -1.47
N MET A 292 -2.66 -0.03 -0.27
CA MET A 292 -2.18 -0.71 0.94
C MET A 292 -3.07 -1.90 1.31
N HIS A 293 -4.37 -1.86 1.03
CA HIS A 293 -5.30 -2.92 1.44
C HIS A 293 -5.06 -4.22 0.66
N TYR A 294 -4.57 -4.12 -0.58
CA TYR A 294 -4.15 -5.26 -1.40
C TYR A 294 -2.81 -5.87 -0.96
N LEU A 295 -2.16 -5.30 0.05
CA LEU A 295 -1.02 -5.94 0.71
C LEU A 295 -1.46 -6.89 1.81
N ASP A 296 -2.68 -6.76 2.34
CA ASP A 296 -3.26 -7.64 3.37
C ASP A 296 -4.07 -8.77 2.73
N ILE A 297 -4.93 -8.43 1.76
CA ILE A 297 -5.70 -9.42 0.98
C ILE A 297 -5.60 -9.05 -0.50
N ALA A 298 -4.82 -9.83 -1.23
CA ALA A 298 -4.71 -9.71 -2.68
C ALA A 298 -6.02 -10.13 -3.36
N ILE A 299 -6.18 -9.75 -4.63
CA ILE A 299 -7.43 -10.01 -5.36
C ILE A 299 -7.72 -11.51 -5.56
N ASP A 300 -6.68 -12.33 -5.58
CA ASP A 300 -6.75 -13.78 -5.68
C ASP A 300 -6.82 -14.47 -4.30
N GLN A 301 -7.18 -13.71 -3.25
CA GLN A 301 -7.34 -14.19 -1.87
C GLN A 301 -6.04 -14.70 -1.25
N LYS A 302 -4.89 -14.31 -1.83
CA LYS A 302 -3.59 -14.48 -1.20
C LYS A 302 -3.45 -13.45 -0.08
N THR A 303 -3.15 -13.94 1.10
CA THR A 303 -3.14 -13.16 2.33
C THR A 303 -1.69 -12.92 2.74
N PHE A 304 -1.13 -13.74 3.63
CA PHE A 304 0.21 -13.54 4.18
C PHE A 304 1.33 -13.52 3.12
N ARG A 305 2.05 -12.39 3.05
CA ARG A 305 3.25 -12.16 2.24
C ARG A 305 4.37 -11.56 3.11
N PRO A 306 5.52 -12.25 3.27
CA PRO A 306 6.63 -11.75 4.08
C PRO A 306 7.12 -10.34 3.72
N ILE A 307 6.94 -9.91 2.47
CA ILE A 307 7.28 -8.54 2.04
C ILE A 307 6.59 -7.46 2.90
N ALA A 308 5.37 -7.70 3.37
CA ALA A 308 4.59 -6.73 4.14
C ALA A 308 5.24 -6.43 5.50
N LEU A 309 5.89 -7.42 6.11
CA LEU A 309 6.63 -7.27 7.36
C LEU A 309 7.82 -6.29 7.24
N GLY A 310 8.31 -6.03 6.02
CA GLY A 310 9.38 -5.06 5.76
C GLY A 310 8.96 -3.58 5.83
N LEU A 311 7.66 -3.27 5.70
CA LEU A 311 7.14 -1.90 5.60
C LEU A 311 7.39 -1.04 6.85
N PRO A 312 7.11 -1.51 8.08
CA PRO A 312 7.38 -0.74 9.28
C PRO A 312 8.86 -0.37 9.39
N PHE A 313 9.74 -1.32 9.05
CA PHE A 313 11.18 -1.12 9.11
C PHE A 313 11.66 -0.14 8.05
N LEU A 314 11.06 -0.12 6.86
CA LEU A 314 11.37 0.90 5.84
C LEU A 314 10.94 2.30 6.30
N PHE A 315 9.77 2.46 6.90
CA PHE A 315 9.37 3.75 7.49
C PHE A 315 10.29 4.16 8.65
N TRP A 316 10.64 3.23 9.55
CA TRP A 316 11.60 3.51 10.63
C TRP A 316 12.98 3.85 10.10
N LEU A 317 13.44 3.19 9.04
CA LEU A 317 14.70 3.48 8.37
C LEU A 317 14.71 4.91 7.86
N ILE A 318 13.62 5.37 7.22
CA ILE A 318 13.47 6.77 6.79
C ILE A 318 13.51 7.71 8.02
N ASP A 319 12.72 7.43 9.07
CA ASP A 319 12.68 8.26 10.29
C ASP A 319 14.05 8.38 10.96
N LEU A 320 14.77 7.26 11.10
CA LEU A 320 16.06 7.16 11.76
C LEU A 320 17.19 7.75 10.92
N SER A 321 17.12 7.62 9.59
CA SER A 321 18.09 8.22 8.67
C SER A 321 18.01 9.74 8.70
N GLU A 322 16.80 10.32 8.66
CA GLU A 322 16.61 11.76 8.81
C GLU A 322 17.10 12.28 10.17
N ARG A 323 16.98 11.46 11.22
CA ARG A 323 17.50 11.75 12.57
C ARG A 323 18.98 11.38 12.76
N ARG A 324 19.65 10.84 11.75
CA ARG A 324 21.05 10.39 11.80
C ARG A 324 21.34 9.38 12.91
N ARG A 325 20.36 8.52 13.24
CA ARG A 325 20.49 7.45 14.24
C ARG A 325 20.97 6.16 13.58
N TRP A 326 22.24 6.15 13.18
CA TRP A 326 22.84 5.10 12.33
C TRP A 326 22.72 3.66 12.87
N PRO A 327 22.86 3.37 14.17
CA PRO A 327 22.68 2.00 14.66
C PRO A 327 21.29 1.45 14.36
N GLY A 328 20.26 2.28 14.54
CA GLY A 328 18.89 1.91 14.18
C GLY A 328 18.69 1.79 12.68
N VAL A 329 19.38 2.62 11.87
CA VAL A 329 19.37 2.49 10.41
C VAL A 329 19.93 1.15 9.97
N VAL A 330 21.04 0.68 10.56
CA VAL A 330 21.61 -0.65 10.25
C VAL A 330 20.60 -1.75 10.54
N VAL A 331 19.97 -1.73 11.72
CA VAL A 331 18.98 -2.74 12.11
C VAL A 331 17.79 -2.74 11.16
N CYS A 332 17.18 -1.56 10.91
CA CYS A 332 16.05 -1.48 9.99
C CYS A 332 16.44 -1.84 8.55
N TRP A 333 17.64 -1.51 8.10
CA TRP A 333 18.14 -1.85 6.77
C TRP A 333 18.25 -3.36 6.58
N LEU A 334 18.86 -4.06 7.54
CA LEU A 334 18.95 -5.52 7.53
C LEU A 334 17.57 -6.18 7.57
N LEU A 335 16.69 -5.70 8.45
CA LEU A 335 15.33 -6.23 8.56
C LEU A 335 14.52 -6.01 7.29
N THR A 336 14.58 -4.83 6.68
CA THR A 336 13.92 -4.55 5.40
C THR A 336 14.47 -5.44 4.27
N LEU A 337 15.79 -5.64 4.17
CA LEU A 337 16.38 -6.54 3.17
C LEU A 337 16.03 -8.03 3.40
N SER A 338 15.83 -8.43 4.66
CA SER A 338 15.39 -9.79 5.00
C SER A 338 13.96 -10.09 4.58
N ALA A 339 13.15 -9.06 4.32
CA ALA A 339 11.76 -9.20 3.91
C ALA A 339 11.63 -9.71 2.49
N LYS A 340 12.41 -9.11 1.58
CA LYS A 340 12.54 -9.51 0.18
C LYS A 340 13.70 -8.74 -0.47
N GLU A 341 14.40 -9.37 -1.40
CA GLU A 341 15.44 -8.72 -2.19
C GLU A 341 14.93 -7.51 -3.01
N ASP A 342 13.64 -7.50 -3.38
CA ASP A 342 12.98 -6.39 -4.08
C ASP A 342 13.12 -5.05 -3.33
N TYR A 343 13.24 -5.07 -2.00
CA TYR A 343 13.46 -3.84 -1.22
C TYR A 343 14.77 -3.14 -1.56
N ALA A 344 15.77 -3.85 -2.09
CA ALA A 344 17.01 -3.23 -2.52
C ALA A 344 16.77 -2.21 -3.67
N LEU A 345 15.75 -2.43 -4.51
CA LEU A 345 15.36 -1.52 -5.59
C LEU A 345 14.83 -0.18 -5.08
N VAL A 346 14.29 -0.12 -3.86
CA VAL A 346 13.85 1.14 -3.23
C VAL A 346 14.91 1.70 -2.28
N LEU A 347 15.63 0.84 -1.55
CA LEU A 347 16.65 1.26 -0.59
C LEU A 347 17.85 1.93 -1.27
N PHE A 348 18.31 1.41 -2.42
CA PHE A 348 19.40 2.01 -3.18
C PHE A 348 19.12 3.48 -3.55
N PRO A 349 18.04 3.78 -4.32
CA PRO A 349 17.74 5.16 -4.66
C PRO A 349 17.30 6.00 -3.45
N LEU A 350 16.67 5.42 -2.42
CA LEU A 350 16.36 6.13 -1.17
C LEU A 350 17.64 6.68 -0.51
N PHE A 351 18.68 5.87 -0.36
CA PHE A 351 19.92 6.34 0.23
C PHE A 351 20.65 7.36 -0.66
N LEU A 352 20.59 7.23 -1.99
CA LEU A 352 21.11 8.25 -2.90
C LEU A 352 20.37 9.59 -2.74
N VAL A 353 19.05 9.55 -2.61
CA VAL A 353 18.21 10.72 -2.38
C VAL A 353 18.55 11.36 -1.04
N LEU A 354 18.64 10.58 0.04
CA LEU A 354 19.03 11.08 1.37
C LEU A 354 20.45 11.66 1.38
N ALA A 355 21.38 11.05 0.64
CA ALA A 355 22.73 11.58 0.47
C ALA A 355 22.71 12.93 -0.25
N THR A 356 21.94 13.02 -1.34
CA THR A 356 21.78 14.23 -2.15
C THR A 356 21.13 15.34 -1.34
N ASP A 357 20.05 15.06 -0.61
CA ASP A 357 19.38 16.03 0.27
C ASP A 357 20.32 16.55 1.37
N ALA A 358 21.06 15.65 2.02
CA ALA A 358 22.04 16.01 3.04
C ALA A 358 23.16 16.91 2.46
N TRP A 359 23.65 16.59 1.26
CA TRP A 359 24.67 17.36 0.56
C TRP A 359 24.19 18.76 0.16
N LEU A 360 23.03 18.86 -0.48
CA LEU A 360 22.43 20.12 -0.93
C LEU A 360 22.11 21.03 0.27
N SER A 361 21.52 20.46 1.32
CA SER A 361 21.20 21.20 2.55
C SER A 361 22.44 21.64 3.34
N GLY A 362 23.55 20.91 3.21
CA GLY A 362 24.83 21.25 3.84
C GLY A 362 25.47 22.52 3.31
N ARG A 363 25.25 22.84 2.03
CA ARG A 363 25.78 24.06 1.39
C ARG A 363 25.13 25.35 1.89
N ALA A 364 23.93 25.25 2.45
CA ALA A 364 23.13 26.38 2.93
C ALA A 364 23.15 26.55 4.47
N SER A 365 23.94 25.73 5.19
CA SER A 365 23.93 25.69 6.67
C SER A 365 25.28 26.17 7.24
N GLY A 366 25.30 26.58 8.52
CA GLY A 366 26.54 26.97 9.23
C GLY A 366 27.56 25.83 9.33
N VAL A 367 28.83 26.18 9.64
CA VAL A 367 30.01 25.29 9.52
C VAL A 367 29.85 23.94 10.26
N GLN A 368 29.41 23.94 11.52
CA GLN A 368 29.24 22.70 12.30
C GLN A 368 28.12 21.80 11.75
N ASP A 369 27.03 22.42 11.30
CA ASP A 369 25.90 21.73 10.69
C ASP A 369 26.26 21.13 9.32
N ALA A 370 27.16 21.82 8.59
CA ALA A 370 27.68 21.36 7.31
C ALA A 370 28.54 20.09 7.45
N VAL A 371 29.40 20.00 8.46
CA VAL A 371 30.22 18.79 8.73
C VAL A 371 29.33 17.58 9.04
N GLY A 372 28.34 17.76 9.92
CA GLY A 372 27.40 16.70 10.26
C GLY A 372 26.57 16.21 9.07
N ARG A 373 26.16 17.12 8.18
CA ARG A 373 25.43 16.81 6.93
C ARG A 373 26.31 16.11 5.90
N ARG A 374 27.56 16.54 5.73
CA ARG A 374 28.52 15.88 4.83
C ARG A 374 28.81 14.45 5.28
N ARG A 375 28.99 14.22 6.59
CA ARG A 375 29.14 12.88 7.15
C ARG A 375 27.90 12.02 6.89
N ALA A 376 26.71 12.57 7.09
CA ALA A 376 25.46 11.86 6.77
C ALA A 376 25.36 11.50 5.28
N ALA A 377 25.74 12.40 4.38
CA ALA A 377 25.75 12.14 2.95
C ALA A 377 26.69 10.98 2.59
N ILE A 378 27.92 10.96 3.14
CA ILE A 378 28.88 9.87 2.94
C ILE A 378 28.32 8.55 3.47
N ILE A 379 27.75 8.53 4.68
CA ILE A 379 27.17 7.32 5.27
C ILE A 379 26.01 6.79 4.39
N CYS A 380 25.12 7.66 3.92
CA CYS A 380 24.06 7.26 2.99
C CYS A 380 24.63 6.71 1.68
N MET A 381 25.69 7.31 1.12
CA MET A 381 26.38 6.75 -0.07
C MET A 381 26.94 5.35 0.19
N VAL A 382 27.52 5.11 1.38
CA VAL A 382 27.99 3.77 1.78
C VAL A 382 26.83 2.78 1.83
N PHE A 383 25.69 3.15 2.42
CA PHE A 383 24.50 2.28 2.43
C PHE A 383 23.92 2.04 1.04
N ALA A 384 23.95 3.03 0.14
CA ALA A 384 23.57 2.83 -1.25
C ALA A 384 24.49 1.80 -1.93
N GLY A 385 25.82 1.94 -1.78
CA GLY A 385 26.80 0.97 -2.27
C GLY A 385 26.61 -0.43 -1.68
N ALA A 386 26.38 -0.53 -0.37
CA ALA A 386 26.12 -1.81 0.30
C ALA A 386 24.82 -2.47 -0.16
N THR A 387 23.76 -1.69 -0.40
CA THR A 387 22.48 -2.19 -0.93
C THR A 387 22.66 -2.74 -2.36
N LEU A 388 23.43 -2.05 -3.19
CA LEU A 388 23.76 -2.54 -4.54
C LEU A 388 24.63 -3.81 -4.48
N ALA A 389 25.61 -3.84 -3.57
CA ALA A 389 26.46 -5.00 -3.33
C ALA A 389 25.70 -6.20 -2.75
N TYR A 390 24.54 -6.00 -2.14
CA TYR A 390 23.61 -7.07 -1.77
C TYR A 390 22.76 -7.54 -2.96
N LEU A 391 22.18 -6.58 -3.71
CA LEU A 391 21.26 -6.88 -4.82
C LEU A 391 21.92 -7.70 -5.94
N LEU A 392 23.13 -7.32 -6.36
CA LEU A 392 23.78 -7.97 -7.52
C LEU A 392 24.10 -9.44 -7.25
N PRO A 393 24.76 -9.83 -6.14
CA PRO A 393 24.96 -11.23 -5.81
C PRO A 393 23.65 -11.98 -5.52
N ALA A 394 22.67 -11.33 -4.88
CA ALA A 394 21.37 -11.95 -4.62
C ALA A 394 20.72 -12.46 -5.91
N VAL A 395 20.64 -11.59 -6.93
CA VAL A 395 19.95 -11.89 -8.20
C VAL A 395 20.79 -12.77 -9.13
N TRP A 396 22.11 -12.58 -9.20
CA TRP A 396 22.97 -13.28 -10.17
C TRP A 396 23.67 -14.52 -9.65
N VAL A 397 23.79 -14.68 -8.32
CA VAL A 397 24.55 -15.78 -7.71
C VAL A 397 23.66 -16.59 -6.79
N VAL A 398 23.07 -15.97 -5.77
CA VAL A 398 22.36 -16.68 -4.70
C VAL A 398 21.10 -17.37 -5.22
N ILE A 399 20.17 -16.62 -5.81
CA ILE A 399 18.90 -17.18 -6.33
C ILE A 399 19.18 -18.27 -7.39
N PRO A 400 20.03 -18.05 -8.42
CA PRO A 400 20.33 -19.10 -9.40
C PRO A 400 21.02 -20.33 -8.81
N ALA A 401 21.89 -20.18 -7.81
CA ALA A 401 22.56 -21.30 -7.16
C ALA A 401 21.59 -22.23 -6.45
N PHE A 402 20.51 -21.69 -5.86
CA PHE A 402 19.45 -22.48 -5.24
C PHE A 402 18.44 -23.07 -6.23
N ARG A 403 18.49 -22.67 -7.51
CA ARG A 403 17.52 -23.08 -8.55
C ARG A 403 18.09 -24.05 -9.59
N SER A 404 19.32 -24.54 -9.40
CA SER A 404 19.98 -25.52 -10.28
C SER A 404 19.94 -25.15 -11.78
N GLY A 405 19.96 -23.85 -12.11
CA GLY A 405 19.95 -23.36 -13.50
C GLY A 405 18.57 -23.20 -14.16
N HIS A 406 17.44 -23.45 -13.48
CA HIS A 406 16.11 -23.16 -14.03
C HIS A 406 15.81 -21.65 -14.02
N VAL A 407 14.86 -21.23 -14.86
CA VAL A 407 14.47 -19.81 -14.99
C VAL A 407 13.57 -19.39 -13.83
N VAL A 408 13.83 -18.21 -13.25
CA VAL A 408 13.08 -17.67 -12.09
C VAL A 408 11.64 -17.33 -12.46
N HIS A 409 10.65 -17.69 -11.63
CA HIS A 409 9.22 -17.59 -11.98
C HIS A 409 8.79 -16.18 -12.42
N TYR A 410 9.31 -15.12 -11.80
CA TYR A 410 8.91 -13.76 -12.16
C TYR A 410 9.45 -13.29 -13.51
N SER A 411 10.45 -13.96 -14.10
CA SER A 411 11.00 -13.52 -15.38
C SER A 411 10.03 -13.72 -16.55
N ARG A 412 9.02 -14.59 -16.37
CA ARG A 412 7.90 -14.76 -17.31
C ARG A 412 7.02 -13.52 -17.42
N TYR A 413 6.98 -12.66 -16.38
CA TYR A 413 6.18 -11.44 -16.38
C TYR A 413 6.78 -10.33 -17.25
N PHE A 414 8.05 -10.43 -17.66
CA PHE A 414 8.66 -9.46 -18.59
C PHE A 414 8.20 -9.66 -20.04
N GLY A 415 7.39 -10.69 -20.33
CA GLY A 415 6.79 -10.91 -21.64
C GLY A 415 7.84 -10.96 -22.75
N ASP A 416 7.67 -10.09 -23.76
CA ASP A 416 8.55 -10.00 -24.92
C ASP A 416 9.88 -9.26 -24.65
N LEU A 417 10.05 -8.68 -23.45
CA LEU A 417 11.25 -7.89 -23.11
C LEU A 417 12.44 -8.75 -22.68
N GLY A 418 12.22 -10.04 -22.42
CA GLY A 418 13.27 -11.00 -22.06
C GLY A 418 12.81 -12.01 -21.03
N ARG A 419 13.48 -13.16 -20.98
CA ARG A 419 13.18 -14.29 -20.10
C ARG A 419 14.10 -14.37 -18.89
N SER A 420 15.02 -13.42 -18.73
CA SER A 420 15.91 -13.30 -17.58
C SER A 420 16.22 -11.83 -17.27
N PRO A 421 16.67 -11.49 -16.03
CA PRO A 421 17.14 -10.14 -15.72
C PRO A 421 18.24 -9.65 -16.65
N GLY A 422 19.14 -10.53 -17.10
CA GLY A 422 20.21 -10.19 -18.05
C GLY A 422 19.68 -9.88 -19.44
N GLU A 423 18.71 -10.63 -19.94
CA GLU A 423 18.03 -10.33 -21.19
C GLU A 423 17.24 -9.02 -21.11
N LEU A 424 16.56 -8.74 -19.99
CA LEU A 424 15.86 -7.48 -19.79
C LEU A 424 16.83 -6.29 -19.86
N VAL A 425 18.00 -6.38 -19.19
CA VAL A 425 19.04 -5.36 -19.26
C VAL A 425 19.57 -5.22 -20.69
N ARG A 426 19.80 -6.34 -21.38
CA ARG A 426 20.21 -6.33 -22.79
C ARG A 426 19.18 -5.61 -23.66
N THR A 427 17.91 -5.97 -23.57
CA THR A 427 16.80 -5.33 -24.31
C THR A 427 16.69 -3.84 -23.98
N ALA A 428 16.85 -3.45 -22.72
CA ALA A 428 16.85 -2.04 -22.33
C ALA A 428 17.99 -1.24 -22.99
N LEU A 429 19.14 -1.88 -23.25
CA LEU A 429 20.29 -1.26 -23.90
C LEU A 429 20.22 -1.33 -25.44
N THR A 430 19.77 -2.45 -26.01
CA THR A 430 19.75 -2.68 -27.46
C THR A 430 18.48 -2.17 -28.12
N GLU A 431 17.36 -2.15 -27.41
CA GLU A 431 16.03 -1.81 -27.90
C GLU A 431 15.28 -0.85 -26.95
N PRO A 432 15.86 0.32 -26.62
CA PRO A 432 15.31 1.24 -25.62
C PRO A 432 13.89 1.73 -25.97
N LEU A 433 13.54 1.79 -27.25
CA LEU A 433 12.20 2.17 -27.69
C LEU A 433 11.12 1.14 -27.28
N ARG A 434 11.44 -0.15 -27.19
CA ARG A 434 10.49 -1.18 -26.73
C ARG A 434 10.18 -1.00 -25.24
N VAL A 435 11.21 -0.73 -24.45
CA VAL A 435 11.06 -0.44 -23.01
C VAL A 435 10.33 0.89 -22.80
N ALA A 436 10.68 1.94 -23.56
CA ALA A 436 10.00 3.23 -23.51
C ALA A 436 8.51 3.10 -23.88
N ALA A 437 8.17 2.26 -24.87
CA ALA A 437 6.79 2.03 -25.26
C ALA A 437 5.93 1.53 -24.10
N VAL A 438 6.46 0.72 -23.18
CA VAL A 438 5.72 0.31 -21.97
C VAL A 438 5.44 1.51 -21.06
N PHE A 439 6.40 2.41 -20.88
CA PHE A 439 6.23 3.59 -20.04
C PHE A 439 5.23 4.61 -20.60
N PHE A 440 5.10 4.71 -21.93
CA PHE A 440 4.20 5.65 -22.60
C PHE A 440 2.82 5.05 -22.95
N GLN A 441 2.43 3.95 -22.32
CA GLN A 441 1.08 3.40 -22.45
C GLN A 441 0.06 4.04 -21.50
N GLY A 442 -1.19 4.14 -21.96
CA GLY A 442 -2.31 4.58 -21.12
C GLY A 442 -2.49 3.73 -19.85
N ARG A 443 -2.15 2.43 -19.90
CA ARG A 443 -2.19 1.54 -18.73
C ARG A 443 -1.19 1.95 -17.65
N THR A 444 0.04 2.31 -18.03
CA THR A 444 1.10 2.77 -17.12
C THR A 444 0.74 4.11 -16.49
N LEU A 445 0.11 4.99 -17.26
CA LEU A 445 -0.44 6.23 -16.74
C LEU A 445 -1.53 5.96 -15.68
N ILE A 446 -2.50 5.09 -15.97
CA ILE A 446 -3.56 4.71 -15.00
C ILE A 446 -2.93 4.11 -13.73
N TYR A 447 -1.94 3.23 -13.89
CA TYR A 447 -1.23 2.62 -12.77
C TYR A 447 -0.55 3.67 -11.88
N GLY A 448 0.11 4.67 -12.46
CA GLY A 448 0.66 5.80 -11.70
C GLY A 448 -0.42 6.66 -11.03
N LEU A 449 -1.55 6.90 -11.71
CA LEU A 449 -2.68 7.65 -11.17
C LEU A 449 -3.30 6.99 -9.95
N VAL A 450 -3.38 5.65 -9.94
CA VAL A 450 -3.87 4.87 -8.79
C VAL A 450 -3.10 5.20 -7.50
N PHE A 451 -1.79 5.43 -7.58
CA PHE A 451 -0.99 5.81 -6.43
C PHE A 451 -1.03 7.30 -6.11
N LEU A 452 -1.02 8.17 -7.13
CA LEU A 452 -0.87 9.61 -6.96
C LEU A 452 -2.18 10.32 -6.63
N VAL A 453 -3.32 9.86 -7.17
CA VAL A 453 -4.63 10.49 -6.97
C VAL A 453 -5.07 10.48 -5.50
N PRO A 454 -5.02 9.36 -4.75
CA PRO A 454 -5.40 9.36 -3.34
C PRO A 454 -4.54 10.32 -2.49
N LEU A 455 -3.31 10.58 -2.94
CA LEU A 455 -2.36 11.51 -2.31
C LEU A 455 -2.42 12.92 -2.89
N MET A 456 -3.46 13.25 -3.67
CA MET A 456 -3.69 14.56 -4.27
C MET A 456 -2.50 15.08 -5.10
N PHE A 457 -1.73 14.17 -5.70
CA PHE A 457 -0.49 14.46 -6.43
C PHE A 457 0.59 15.20 -5.61
N LEU A 458 0.46 15.27 -4.28
CA LEU A 458 1.44 15.93 -3.42
C LEU A 458 2.87 15.36 -3.54
N PRO A 459 3.09 14.04 -3.75
CA PRO A 459 4.44 13.52 -3.99
C PRO A 459 5.19 14.25 -5.11
N LEU A 460 4.49 14.70 -6.18
CA LEU A 460 5.10 15.39 -7.32
C LEU A 460 5.72 16.75 -6.94
N ARG A 461 5.32 17.35 -5.82
CA ARG A 461 5.92 18.60 -5.32
C ARG A 461 7.32 18.42 -4.75
N ARG A 462 7.73 17.18 -4.47
CA ARG A 462 9.07 16.81 -3.97
C ARG A 462 9.69 15.77 -4.88
N PRO A 463 10.07 16.14 -6.13
CA PRO A 463 10.55 15.17 -7.12
C PRO A 463 11.81 14.43 -6.66
N LEU A 464 12.69 15.08 -5.91
CA LEU A 464 13.87 14.42 -5.31
C LEU A 464 13.47 13.30 -4.33
N PHE A 465 12.41 13.47 -3.56
CA PHE A 465 11.97 12.46 -2.59
C PHE A 465 11.22 11.33 -3.31
N LEU A 466 10.38 11.69 -4.27
CA LEU A 466 9.66 10.75 -5.11
C LEU A 466 10.59 9.89 -5.97
N SER A 467 11.75 10.41 -6.42
CA SER A 467 12.70 9.64 -7.24
C SER A 467 13.30 8.43 -6.50
N ALA A 468 13.21 8.37 -5.16
CA ALA A 468 13.53 7.17 -4.40
C ALA A 468 12.66 5.97 -4.79
N GLY A 469 11.46 6.18 -5.32
CA GLY A 469 10.54 5.13 -5.79
C GLY A 469 10.66 4.82 -7.28
N ALA A 470 11.50 5.54 -8.03
CA ALA A 470 11.49 5.49 -9.50
C ALA A 470 11.90 4.12 -10.06
N VAL A 471 12.94 3.50 -9.47
CA VAL A 471 13.42 2.18 -9.90
C VAL A 471 12.37 1.10 -9.65
N THR A 472 11.77 1.09 -8.46
CA THR A 472 10.67 0.18 -8.11
C THR A 472 9.45 0.39 -9.01
N PHE A 473 9.02 1.64 -9.22
CA PHE A 473 7.91 1.93 -10.14
C PHE A 473 8.22 1.50 -11.58
N GLY A 474 9.47 1.68 -12.02
CA GLY A 474 9.97 1.20 -13.30
C GLY A 474 9.79 -0.31 -13.45
N MET A 475 10.30 -1.06 -12.48
CA MET A 475 10.19 -2.52 -12.42
C MET A 475 8.72 -2.98 -12.36
N LEU A 476 7.87 -2.33 -11.56
CA LEU A 476 6.43 -2.64 -11.50
C LEU A 476 5.71 -2.40 -12.83
N SER A 477 6.06 -1.32 -13.53
CA SER A 477 5.48 -1.01 -14.85
C SER A 477 5.83 -2.09 -15.86
N LEU A 478 7.05 -2.60 -15.82
CA LEU A 478 7.49 -3.68 -16.71
C LEU A 478 6.86 -5.03 -16.33
N LEU A 479 6.74 -5.35 -15.04
CA LEU A 479 6.19 -6.61 -14.55
C LEU A 479 4.68 -6.72 -14.72
N GLN A 480 3.93 -5.65 -14.39
CA GLN A 480 2.46 -5.71 -14.36
C GLN A 480 1.83 -5.32 -15.71
N LEU A 481 2.58 -4.68 -16.61
CA LEU A 481 2.06 -4.12 -17.86
C LEU A 481 2.84 -4.57 -19.12
N GLY A 482 3.90 -5.36 -18.96
CA GLY A 482 4.73 -5.86 -20.06
C GLY A 482 4.13 -7.03 -20.86
N GLY A 483 3.02 -7.61 -20.41
CA GLY A 483 2.27 -8.59 -21.19
C GLY A 483 1.60 -7.92 -22.39
N ALA A 484 1.87 -8.44 -23.60
CA ALA A 484 1.17 -8.00 -24.81
C ALA A 484 -0.35 -8.08 -24.59
N ALA A 485 -1.06 -7.04 -25.03
CA ALA A 485 -2.52 -7.02 -25.07
C ALA A 485 -3.02 -8.31 -25.75
N GLY A 486 -3.62 -9.21 -24.97
CA GLY A 486 -4.01 -10.56 -25.41
C GLY A 486 -3.53 -11.70 -24.52
N SER A 487 -2.55 -11.49 -23.65
CA SER A 487 -2.10 -12.49 -22.66
C SER A 487 -2.89 -12.41 -21.34
N GLY A 488 -4.17 -12.78 -21.40
CA GLY A 488 -4.96 -13.33 -20.27
C GLY A 488 -5.24 -12.48 -19.01
N SER A 489 -4.67 -11.29 -18.83
CA SER A 489 -5.05 -10.40 -17.72
C SER A 489 -5.99 -9.29 -18.18
N ASP A 490 -7.28 -9.63 -18.30
CA ASP A 490 -8.40 -8.68 -18.42
C ASP A 490 -8.58 -7.80 -17.16
N LEU A 491 -7.68 -7.94 -16.19
CA LEU A 491 -7.64 -7.15 -14.98
C LEU A 491 -7.12 -5.73 -15.31
N PRO A 492 -7.78 -4.69 -14.77
CA PRO A 492 -7.34 -3.31 -14.94
C PRO A 492 -5.96 -3.08 -14.31
N PRO A 493 -5.22 -2.05 -14.77
CA PRO A 493 -3.88 -1.72 -14.26
C PRO A 493 -3.95 -1.11 -12.86
N VAL A 494 -4.17 -1.97 -11.87
CA VAL A 494 -4.32 -1.67 -10.44
C VAL A 494 -3.39 -2.62 -9.66
N PRO A 495 -2.74 -2.16 -8.58
CA PRO A 495 -1.83 -2.97 -7.78
C PRO A 495 -2.57 -3.98 -6.90
N TYR A 496 -3.07 -5.06 -7.51
CA TYR A 496 -3.88 -6.08 -6.85
C TYR A 496 -3.11 -7.14 -6.06
N HIS A 497 -1.77 -7.13 -6.14
CA HIS A 497 -0.87 -8.08 -5.50
C HIS A 497 0.24 -7.35 -4.77
N HIS A 498 1.03 -8.03 -3.94
CA HIS A 498 1.99 -7.46 -3.00
C HIS A 498 3.21 -6.71 -3.58
N PHE A 499 3.46 -6.77 -4.89
CA PHE A 499 4.71 -6.27 -5.49
C PHE A 499 4.97 -4.77 -5.26
N HIS A 500 3.92 -3.95 -5.11
CA HIS A 500 4.05 -2.51 -4.90
C HIS A 500 4.39 -2.11 -3.46
N ALA A 501 4.47 -3.05 -2.52
CA ALA A 501 4.74 -2.75 -1.10
C ALA A 501 5.92 -1.78 -0.91
N PRO A 502 7.12 -2.00 -1.51
CA PRO A 502 8.27 -1.13 -1.26
C PRO A 502 8.08 0.32 -1.73
N LEU A 503 7.17 0.57 -2.69
CA LEU A 503 6.89 1.89 -3.22
C LEU A 503 6.10 2.77 -2.23
N LEU A 504 5.22 2.17 -1.41
CA LEU A 504 4.25 2.93 -0.62
C LEU A 504 4.87 3.85 0.44
N PRO A 505 5.92 3.45 1.19
CA PRO A 505 6.56 4.34 2.15
C PRO A 505 7.17 5.59 1.51
N ILE A 506 7.69 5.48 0.29
CA ILE A 506 8.25 6.63 -0.46
C ILE A 506 7.16 7.63 -0.82
N LEU A 507 6.00 7.17 -1.27
CA LEU A 507 4.87 8.03 -1.62
C LEU A 507 4.39 8.84 -0.41
N PHE A 508 4.27 8.20 0.75
CA PHE A 508 3.87 8.86 1.99
C PHE A 508 4.95 9.79 2.55
N TRP A 509 6.23 9.40 2.45
CA TRP A 509 7.36 10.25 2.80
C TRP A 509 7.42 11.52 1.96
N ALA A 510 7.31 11.40 0.63
CA ALA A 510 7.26 12.52 -0.29
C ALA A 510 6.03 13.41 -0.05
N THR A 511 4.87 12.81 0.27
CA THR A 511 3.64 13.53 0.64
C THR A 511 3.83 14.35 1.91
N ALA A 512 4.39 13.76 2.96
CA ALA A 512 4.71 14.49 4.20
C ALA A 512 5.68 15.64 3.94
N ALA A 513 6.76 15.40 3.18
CA ALA A 513 7.74 16.42 2.80
C ALA A 513 7.16 17.54 1.93
N ALA A 514 6.18 17.25 1.07
CA ALA A 514 5.50 18.23 0.23
C ALA A 514 4.63 19.21 1.02
N MET A 515 4.16 18.81 2.20
CA MET A 515 3.41 19.67 3.12
C MET A 515 4.30 20.46 4.09
N GLY A 516 5.58 20.11 4.18
CA GLY A 516 6.55 20.84 4.98
C GLY A 516 6.94 22.19 4.37
N ARG A 517 7.35 23.14 5.23
CA ARG A 517 7.77 24.47 4.80
C ARG A 517 8.96 24.38 3.84
N SER A 518 8.90 25.13 2.74
CA SER A 518 10.09 25.45 1.97
C SER A 518 11.01 26.28 2.86
N ARG A 519 12.20 25.76 3.18
CA ARG A 519 13.30 26.57 3.74
C ARG A 519 13.71 27.56 2.66
N ARG A 520 12.96 28.64 2.46
CA ARG A 520 13.51 29.81 1.77
C ARG A 520 14.66 30.31 2.66
N PRO A 521 15.89 30.46 2.12
CA PRO A 521 16.88 31.27 2.79
C PRO A 521 16.22 32.61 3.08
N ALA A 522 16.16 33.01 4.35
CA ALA A 522 15.82 34.39 4.65
C ALA A 522 16.81 35.25 3.87
N ASP A 523 16.27 36.22 3.15
CA ASP A 523 17.00 37.19 2.36
C ASP A 523 17.94 37.97 3.28
N THR A 524 19.13 37.45 3.56
CA THR A 524 20.22 38.19 4.20
C THR A 524 20.92 39.01 3.12
N ARG A 525 20.18 39.91 2.47
CA ARG A 525 20.75 41.14 1.95
C ARG A 525 20.90 42.08 3.14
N ILE A 526 21.97 41.88 3.91
CA ILE A 526 22.55 42.99 4.65
C ILE A 526 23.33 43.78 3.58
N PRO A 527 22.97 45.04 3.28
CA PRO A 527 23.77 45.86 2.39
C PRO A 527 25.18 45.94 2.96
N ALA A 528 26.17 45.53 2.17
CA ALA A 528 27.57 45.71 2.50
C ALA A 528 27.92 47.18 2.31
N GLU A 529 27.59 48.01 3.29
CA GLU A 529 28.12 49.37 3.41
C GLU A 529 28.00 49.82 4.86
N THR A 530 29.04 50.50 5.35
CA THR A 530 29.25 51.03 6.70
C THR A 530 29.57 50.01 7.79
N VAL A 531 30.85 49.76 8.01
CA VAL A 531 31.63 50.39 9.12
C VAL A 531 33.05 49.80 9.04
N ALA A 532 33.95 50.56 8.42
CA ALA A 532 35.36 50.51 8.78
C ALA A 532 35.50 51.31 10.10
N GLY A 533 36.15 50.71 11.09
CA GLY A 533 36.49 51.38 12.35
C GLY A 533 35.94 50.65 13.58
N ASP A 534 36.85 50.34 14.50
CA ASP A 534 36.61 49.96 15.90
C ASP A 534 36.32 48.49 16.22
N VAL A 535 37.31 47.63 15.94
CA VAL A 535 37.36 46.24 16.44
C VAL A 535 37.99 46.09 17.83
N GLU A 536 38.57 47.11 18.45
CA GLU A 536 39.44 46.87 19.64
C GLU A 536 38.94 47.28 21.03
N LYS A 537 37.66 47.69 21.23
CA LYS A 537 37.21 48.14 22.58
C LYS A 537 35.88 47.60 23.12
N LYS A 538 35.30 46.53 22.55
CA LYS A 538 34.09 45.89 23.10
C LYS A 538 34.25 44.42 23.49
N ALA A 539 35.47 43.97 23.75
CA ALA A 539 35.75 42.60 24.22
C ALA A 539 35.60 42.38 25.75
N ALA A 540 35.17 43.38 26.53
CA ALA A 540 35.13 43.29 27.99
C ALA A 540 33.75 43.48 28.66
N ALA A 541 32.64 43.49 27.91
CA ALA A 541 31.32 43.80 28.47
C ALA A 541 30.19 42.81 28.14
N ASN A 542 30.49 41.55 27.79
CA ASN A 542 29.43 40.58 27.50
C ASN A 542 29.76 39.15 27.98
N ALA A 543 30.05 39.01 29.28
CA ALA A 543 30.14 37.71 29.95
C ALA A 543 28.75 37.12 30.32
N ASN A 544 27.66 37.69 29.82
CA ASN A 544 26.28 37.23 30.10
C ASN A 544 25.42 37.04 28.85
N ALA A 545 26.04 36.83 27.69
CA ALA A 545 25.32 36.41 26.49
C ALA A 545 24.84 34.96 26.68
N LYS A 546 23.70 34.81 27.37
CA LYS A 546 22.83 33.64 27.26
C LYS A 546 22.81 33.21 25.82
N VAL A 547 23.12 31.94 25.60
CA VAL A 547 22.92 31.21 24.35
C VAL A 547 21.53 31.56 23.86
N ASN A 548 21.45 32.47 22.88
CA ASN A 548 20.24 32.68 22.09
C ASN A 548 20.10 31.41 21.26
N SER A 549 19.52 30.37 21.87
CA SER A 549 18.84 29.34 21.12
C SER A 549 17.81 30.10 20.30
N ALA A 550 18.09 30.27 19.01
CA ALA A 550 17.13 30.79 18.05
C ALA A 550 15.93 29.84 18.13
N ALA A 551 14.96 30.21 18.98
CA ALA A 551 13.67 29.59 19.05
C ALA A 551 13.01 29.94 17.72
N VAL A 552 13.23 29.07 16.73
CA VAL A 552 12.49 29.09 15.48
C VAL A 552 11.03 28.96 15.90
N SER A 553 10.30 30.07 15.85
CA SER A 553 8.86 30.04 16.12
C SER A 553 8.22 29.21 15.00
N VAL A 554 7.87 27.97 15.35
CA VAL A 554 7.19 27.04 14.45
C VAL A 554 5.72 27.47 14.39
N SER A 555 5.43 28.55 13.65
CA SER A 555 4.06 28.92 13.33
C SER A 555 3.51 27.99 12.25
N THR A 556 3.00 26.82 12.62
CA THR A 556 2.25 25.96 11.69
C THR A 556 1.08 26.74 11.10
N GLY A 557 1.11 27.01 9.79
CA GLY A 557 -0.04 27.59 9.12
C GLY A 557 -1.17 26.55 8.96
N PRO A 558 -2.44 26.97 8.91
CA PRO A 558 -3.58 26.07 8.62
C PRO A 558 -3.45 25.30 7.30
N ARG A 559 -2.52 25.68 6.41
CA ARG A 559 -2.27 25.06 5.11
C ARG A 559 -1.85 23.59 5.17
N ALA A 560 -0.97 23.19 6.10
CA ALA A 560 -0.49 21.81 6.19
C ALA A 560 -1.59 20.87 6.69
N LEU A 561 -2.32 21.29 7.73
CA LEU A 561 -3.49 20.56 8.22
C LEU A 561 -4.55 20.37 7.15
N ILE A 562 -4.86 21.44 6.41
CA ILE A 562 -5.88 21.37 5.35
C ILE A 562 -5.43 20.43 4.24
N ALA A 563 -4.18 20.50 3.79
CA ALA A 563 -3.66 19.57 2.79
C ALA A 563 -3.74 18.11 3.30
N ALA A 564 -3.36 17.86 4.54
CA ALA A 564 -3.43 16.54 5.16
C ALA A 564 -4.86 15.99 5.29
N LEU A 565 -5.82 16.83 5.71
CA LEU A 565 -7.25 16.47 5.75
C LEU A 565 -7.78 16.17 4.35
N SER A 566 -7.31 16.88 3.34
CA SER A 566 -7.72 16.67 1.94
C SER A 566 -7.20 15.35 1.39
N VAL A 567 -5.96 15.00 1.72
CA VAL A 567 -5.40 13.66 1.43
C VAL A 567 -6.21 12.57 2.12
N LEU A 568 -6.53 12.73 3.42
CA LEU A 568 -7.36 11.78 4.16
C LEU A 568 -8.73 11.58 3.50
N VAL A 569 -9.41 12.67 3.14
CA VAL A 569 -10.71 12.61 2.46
C VAL A 569 -10.58 11.96 1.09
N CYS A 570 -9.54 12.27 0.31
CA CYS A 570 -9.32 11.64 -0.98
C CYS A 570 -9.06 10.13 -0.84
N CYS A 571 -8.26 9.72 0.15
CA CYS A 571 -8.04 8.31 0.46
C CYS A 571 -9.36 7.61 0.84
N LEU A 572 -10.15 8.18 1.76
CA LEU A 572 -11.47 7.64 2.11
C LEU A 572 -12.41 7.48 0.90
N LEU A 573 -12.46 8.46 0.02
CA LEU A 573 -13.31 8.44 -1.17
C LEU A 573 -12.82 7.46 -2.25
N THR A 574 -11.52 7.35 -2.47
CA THR A 574 -10.95 6.34 -3.39
C THR A 574 -11.05 4.93 -2.81
N CYS A 575 -10.94 4.79 -1.49
CA CYS A 575 -11.11 3.54 -0.77
C CYS A 575 -12.53 2.98 -0.93
N SER A 576 -13.55 3.84 -0.84
CA SER A 576 -14.95 3.43 -0.99
C SER A 576 -15.26 2.81 -2.34
N THR A 577 -14.50 3.17 -3.38
CA THR A 577 -14.73 2.69 -4.75
C THR A 577 -13.77 1.58 -5.18
N SER A 578 -12.68 1.37 -4.46
CA SER A 578 -11.55 0.54 -4.95
C SER A 578 -11.04 -0.50 -3.94
N SER A 579 -11.58 -0.53 -2.71
CA SER A 579 -11.16 -1.49 -1.69
C SER A 579 -12.11 -2.69 -1.56
N LEU A 580 -11.54 -3.84 -1.17
CA LEU A 580 -12.28 -5.06 -0.79
C LEU A 580 -12.57 -5.17 0.72
N THR A 581 -12.16 -4.15 1.50
CA THR A 581 -12.38 -4.06 2.95
C THR A 581 -13.74 -3.44 3.28
N PRO A 582 -14.21 -3.43 4.55
CA PRO A 582 -15.47 -2.78 4.94
C PRO A 582 -15.60 -1.30 4.58
N PHE A 583 -14.49 -0.64 4.24
CA PHE A 583 -14.47 0.74 3.76
C PHE A 583 -14.88 0.86 2.29
N GLY A 584 -14.86 -0.23 1.52
CA GLY A 584 -15.24 -0.31 0.11
C GLY A 584 -16.67 -0.78 -0.13
N LEU A 585 -17.31 -0.27 -1.19
CA LEU A 585 -18.66 -0.67 -1.61
C LEU A 585 -18.76 -2.14 -2.01
N THR A 586 -17.67 -2.73 -2.51
CA THR A 586 -17.62 -4.14 -2.93
C THR A 586 -17.86 -5.08 -1.76
N PHE A 587 -17.32 -4.76 -0.58
CA PHE A 587 -17.50 -5.55 0.63
C PHE A 587 -18.97 -5.67 1.04
N TRP A 588 -19.80 -4.66 0.75
CA TRP A 588 -21.22 -4.67 1.13
C TRP A 588 -22.16 -5.18 0.03
N SER A 589 -21.63 -5.50 -1.16
CA SER A 589 -22.42 -6.03 -2.27
C SER A 589 -22.86 -7.46 -2.00
N LYS A 590 -24.10 -7.79 -2.37
CA LYS A 590 -24.61 -9.18 -2.33
C LYS A 590 -24.34 -9.93 -3.63
N LYS A 591 -23.93 -9.21 -4.68
CA LYS A 591 -23.64 -9.77 -6.00
C LYS A 591 -22.15 -9.97 -6.27
N SER A 592 -21.29 -9.23 -5.56
CA SER A 592 -19.85 -9.39 -5.69
C SER A 592 -19.37 -10.69 -5.07
N GLY A 593 -18.41 -11.34 -5.74
CA GLY A 593 -17.63 -12.44 -5.19
C GLY A 593 -16.78 -12.06 -3.98
N PHE A 594 -16.61 -10.76 -3.69
CA PHE A 594 -15.89 -10.22 -2.53
C PHE A 594 -16.81 -9.60 -1.47
N GLY A 595 -18.12 -9.82 -1.59
CA GLY A 595 -19.10 -9.33 -0.62
C GLY A 595 -19.01 -10.05 0.73
N LEU A 596 -19.44 -9.37 1.80
CA LEU A 596 -19.48 -9.89 3.17
C LEU A 596 -20.20 -11.24 3.25
N THR A 597 -21.41 -11.32 2.68
CA THR A 597 -22.23 -12.53 2.73
C THR A 597 -21.86 -13.56 1.66
N THR A 598 -20.91 -13.24 0.79
CA THR A 598 -20.47 -14.10 -0.32
C THR A 598 -19.12 -14.74 0.00
N LEU A 599 -18.19 -13.95 0.55
CA LEU A 599 -16.80 -14.35 0.76
C LEU A 599 -16.46 -14.61 2.24
N TYR A 600 -16.72 -13.63 3.12
CA TYR A 600 -16.25 -13.69 4.51
C TYR A 600 -17.22 -14.45 5.43
N LEU A 601 -18.52 -14.29 5.21
CA LEU A 601 -19.61 -14.97 5.90
C LEU A 601 -20.57 -15.58 4.86
N PRO A 602 -20.11 -16.58 4.09
CA PRO A 602 -20.90 -17.16 3.01
C PRO A 602 -22.23 -17.69 3.55
N SER A 603 -23.35 -17.30 2.93
CA SER A 603 -24.68 -17.83 3.27
C SER A 603 -24.97 -19.20 2.65
N ASP A 604 -24.10 -19.69 1.77
CA ASP A 604 -24.24 -21.00 1.14
C ASP A 604 -23.99 -22.14 2.16
N PRO A 605 -25.02 -22.95 2.49
CA PRO A 605 -24.88 -24.06 3.43
C PRO A 605 -23.83 -25.09 3.00
N ARG A 606 -23.63 -25.30 1.69
CA ARG A 606 -22.65 -26.27 1.18
C ARG A 606 -21.21 -25.85 1.48
N GLN A 607 -20.93 -24.56 1.35
CA GLN A 607 -19.63 -23.97 1.68
C GLN A 607 -19.37 -23.99 3.20
N GLN A 608 -20.39 -23.67 4.01
CA GLN A 608 -20.28 -23.77 5.47
C GLN A 608 -20.02 -25.21 5.94
N GLU A 609 -20.69 -26.19 5.33
CA GLU A 609 -20.48 -27.61 5.61
C GLU A 609 -19.05 -28.03 5.21
N ARG A 610 -18.60 -27.70 3.99
CA ARG A 610 -17.22 -27.98 3.53
C ARG A 610 -16.18 -27.44 4.52
N ALA A 611 -16.32 -26.19 4.93
CA ALA A 611 -15.45 -25.56 5.92
C ALA A 611 -15.45 -26.33 7.27
N ALA A 612 -16.62 -26.73 7.77
CA ALA A 612 -16.74 -27.49 9.00
C ALA A 612 -16.07 -28.88 8.91
N MET A 613 -16.15 -29.53 7.75
CA MET A 613 -15.59 -30.86 7.52
C MET A 613 -14.05 -30.88 7.48
N ALA A 614 -13.36 -29.75 7.25
CA ALA A 614 -11.90 -29.72 7.36
C ALA A 614 -11.39 -30.12 8.75
N ASN A 615 -12.09 -29.74 9.82
CA ASN A 615 -11.71 -30.16 11.17
C ASN A 615 -11.88 -31.68 11.38
N VAL A 616 -12.79 -32.31 10.64
CA VAL A 616 -12.98 -33.77 10.64
C VAL A 616 -11.85 -34.46 9.89
N VAL A 617 -11.40 -33.90 8.78
CA VAL A 617 -10.22 -34.36 8.01
C VAL A 617 -8.96 -34.29 8.88
N VAL A 618 -8.67 -33.15 9.49
CA VAL A 618 -7.46 -32.95 10.31
C VAL A 618 -7.36 -33.97 11.46
N LYS A 619 -8.48 -34.37 12.05
CA LYS A 619 -8.51 -35.40 13.11
C LYS A 619 -8.20 -36.81 12.61
N GLN A 620 -8.38 -37.08 11.32
CA GLN A 620 -8.14 -38.39 10.71
C GLN A 620 -6.70 -38.56 10.21
N ILE A 621 -5.99 -37.47 9.95
CA ILE A 621 -4.61 -37.49 9.45
C ILE A 621 -3.64 -37.33 10.62
N PRO A 622 -2.81 -38.34 10.93
CA PRO A 622 -1.79 -38.23 11.97
C PRO A 622 -0.76 -37.14 11.66
N LEU A 623 -0.23 -36.46 12.68
CA LEU A 623 0.87 -35.50 12.50
C LEU A 623 2.15 -36.15 11.97
N THR A 624 2.34 -37.45 12.18
CA THR A 624 3.45 -38.22 11.61
C THR A 624 3.22 -38.66 10.17
N ALA A 625 2.10 -38.27 9.55
CA ALA A 625 1.81 -38.66 8.17
C ALA A 625 2.58 -37.80 7.17
N ARG A 626 2.89 -38.40 6.02
CA ARG A 626 3.27 -37.69 4.78
C ARG A 626 2.02 -37.62 3.91
N VAL A 627 1.41 -36.44 3.84
CA VAL A 627 0.09 -36.24 3.22
C VAL A 627 0.24 -35.43 1.94
N ALA A 628 -0.42 -35.84 0.86
CA ALA A 628 -0.64 -35.00 -0.32
C ALA A 628 -2.06 -34.45 -0.28
N SER A 629 -2.25 -33.16 -0.59
CA SER A 629 -3.59 -32.57 -0.53
C SER A 629 -3.81 -31.43 -1.50
N THR A 630 -5.07 -31.25 -1.91
CA THR A 630 -5.51 -30.13 -2.75
C THR A 630 -5.33 -28.78 -2.03
N ASP A 631 -5.04 -27.72 -2.80
CA ASP A 631 -4.51 -26.42 -2.32
C ASP A 631 -5.17 -25.81 -1.07
N PHE A 632 -6.51 -25.76 -0.97
CA PHE A 632 -7.18 -25.05 0.12
C PHE A 632 -7.23 -25.81 1.45
N ILE A 633 -7.41 -27.14 1.41
CA ILE A 633 -7.36 -27.97 2.63
C ILE A 633 -5.93 -28.13 3.15
N HIS A 634 -4.94 -27.98 2.26
CA HIS A 634 -3.53 -28.03 2.59
C HIS A 634 -3.13 -27.04 3.70
N THR A 635 -3.81 -25.88 3.77
CA THR A 635 -3.64 -24.89 4.86
C THR A 635 -3.91 -25.43 6.27
N ARG A 636 -4.53 -26.62 6.38
CA ARG A 636 -4.83 -27.30 7.65
C ARG A 636 -3.88 -28.48 7.95
N LEU A 637 -2.99 -28.80 7.01
CA LEU A 637 -2.16 -30.01 7.01
C LEU A 637 -0.65 -29.69 6.96
N THR A 638 -0.29 -28.41 7.02
CA THR A 638 1.09 -27.90 7.09
C THR A 638 1.91 -28.45 8.27
N HIS A 639 1.24 -28.90 9.34
CA HIS A 639 1.87 -29.46 10.53
C HIS A 639 2.20 -30.96 10.45
N CYS A 640 1.86 -31.63 9.34
CA CYS A 640 2.22 -33.04 9.12
C CYS A 640 3.75 -33.23 8.99
N GLU A 641 4.21 -34.49 8.95
CA GLU A 641 5.63 -34.79 8.74
C GLU A 641 6.09 -34.21 7.40
N ARG A 642 5.27 -34.40 6.37
CA ARG A 642 5.40 -33.77 5.04
C ARG A 642 4.01 -33.45 4.51
N SER A 643 3.87 -32.30 3.85
CA SER A 643 2.62 -31.87 3.23
C SER A 643 2.89 -31.53 1.77
N TYR A 644 2.43 -32.38 0.86
CA TYR A 644 2.67 -32.27 -0.58
C TYR A 644 1.48 -31.65 -1.31
N ASP A 645 1.75 -30.91 -2.37
CA ASP A 645 0.72 -30.39 -3.26
C ASP A 645 0.14 -31.55 -4.11
N TYR A 646 -1.18 -31.73 -4.06
CA TYR A 646 -1.89 -32.64 -4.95
C TYR A 646 -2.60 -31.82 -6.03
N SER A 647 -1.96 -31.70 -7.18
CA SER A 647 -2.46 -30.95 -8.34
C SER A 647 -1.87 -31.50 -9.65
N HIS A 648 -2.37 -31.02 -10.78
CA HIS A 648 -1.82 -31.36 -12.10
C HIS A 648 -0.47 -30.69 -12.40
N TYR A 649 0.04 -29.82 -11.51
CA TYR A 649 1.32 -29.17 -11.69
C TYR A 649 2.47 -30.14 -11.38
N PRO A 650 3.35 -30.46 -12.35
CA PRO A 650 4.50 -31.32 -12.08
C PRO A 650 5.44 -30.66 -11.06
N ARG A 651 5.61 -31.30 -9.90
CA ARG A 651 6.46 -30.78 -8.80
C ARG A 651 7.80 -31.48 -8.74
N ALA A 652 8.84 -30.73 -8.37
CA ALA A 652 10.18 -31.27 -8.18
C ALA A 652 10.23 -32.35 -7.08
N VAL A 653 9.40 -32.23 -6.04
CA VAL A 653 9.29 -33.23 -4.96
C VAL A 653 8.80 -34.60 -5.44
N ASN A 654 8.18 -34.66 -6.63
CA ASN A 654 7.81 -35.90 -7.30
C ASN A 654 8.57 -36.08 -8.62
N ASN A 655 9.81 -35.56 -8.74
CA ASN A 655 10.63 -35.65 -9.96
C ASN A 655 9.91 -35.18 -11.24
N TYR A 656 9.02 -34.19 -11.13
CA TYR A 656 8.17 -33.71 -12.23
C TYR A 656 7.29 -34.79 -12.86
N GLN A 657 6.93 -35.82 -12.10
CA GLN A 657 5.95 -36.83 -12.49
C GLN A 657 4.54 -36.45 -11.99
N PRO A 658 3.49 -36.82 -12.74
CA PRO A 658 2.11 -36.72 -12.26
C PRO A 658 1.88 -37.57 -10.99
N GLY A 659 0.87 -37.19 -10.20
CA GLY A 659 0.49 -37.91 -8.97
C GLY A 659 1.32 -37.50 -7.76
N VAL A 660 1.39 -38.39 -6.77
CA VAL A 660 2.02 -38.11 -5.47
C VAL A 660 3.42 -38.73 -5.32
N PRO A 661 4.29 -38.16 -4.48
CA PRO A 661 5.58 -38.76 -4.15
C PRO A 661 5.46 -40.23 -3.69
N PRO A 662 6.41 -41.11 -4.04
CA PRO A 662 6.38 -42.53 -3.68
C PRO A 662 6.46 -42.84 -2.18
N ASP A 663 6.61 -41.83 -1.33
CA ASP A 663 6.64 -41.95 0.12
C ASP A 663 5.38 -41.38 0.79
N THR A 664 4.38 -40.99 0.01
CA THR A 664 3.09 -40.47 0.51
C THR A 664 2.31 -41.57 1.23
N ASP A 665 1.74 -41.23 2.39
CA ASP A 665 0.92 -42.11 3.23
C ASP A 665 -0.58 -41.87 3.02
N TYR A 666 -0.97 -40.61 2.78
CA TYR A 666 -2.36 -40.18 2.65
C TYR A 666 -2.56 -39.20 1.50
N ILE A 667 -3.72 -39.26 0.83
CA ILE A 667 -4.17 -38.24 -0.14
C ILE A 667 -5.49 -37.66 0.36
N VAL A 668 -5.59 -36.34 0.40
CA VAL A 668 -6.80 -35.60 0.79
C VAL A 668 -7.25 -34.69 -0.35
N ILE A 669 -8.42 -34.99 -0.91
CA ILE A 669 -8.95 -34.29 -2.08
C ILE A 669 -10.21 -33.52 -1.68
N ASP A 670 -10.21 -32.22 -1.88
CA ASP A 670 -11.40 -31.38 -1.75
C ASP A 670 -12.30 -31.54 -2.97
N THR A 671 -13.48 -32.12 -2.81
CA THR A 671 -14.39 -32.42 -3.92
C THR A 671 -15.39 -31.31 -4.22
N ARG A 672 -15.42 -30.24 -3.41
CA ARG A 672 -16.47 -29.22 -3.48
C ARG A 672 -15.93 -27.83 -3.78
N HIS A 673 -14.62 -27.62 -3.72
CA HIS A 673 -14.03 -26.35 -4.12
C HIS A 673 -14.26 -26.06 -5.60
N ARG A 674 -14.42 -24.77 -5.95
CA ARG A 674 -14.68 -24.31 -7.33
C ARG A 674 -13.58 -24.64 -8.35
N TYR A 675 -12.39 -24.97 -7.88
CA TYR A 675 -11.24 -25.37 -8.70
C TYR A 675 -10.93 -26.87 -8.59
N SER A 676 -11.80 -27.65 -7.96
CA SER A 676 -11.63 -29.09 -7.93
C SER A 676 -12.01 -29.70 -9.27
N GLU A 677 -11.18 -30.62 -9.75
CA GLU A 677 -11.43 -31.43 -10.95
C GLU A 677 -11.90 -32.85 -10.60
N ILE A 678 -11.79 -33.24 -9.32
CA ILE A 678 -12.14 -34.56 -8.80
C ILE A 678 -13.26 -34.38 -7.78
N HIS A 679 -14.45 -34.86 -8.12
CA HIS A 679 -15.66 -34.79 -7.31
C HIS A 679 -16.04 -36.16 -6.74
N PHE A 680 -15.69 -37.25 -7.41
CA PHE A 680 -16.09 -38.62 -7.07
C PHE A 680 -14.90 -39.59 -7.03
N PRO A 681 -14.99 -40.70 -6.27
CA PRO A 681 -13.90 -41.67 -6.15
C PRO A 681 -13.43 -42.30 -7.47
N ASP A 682 -14.33 -42.49 -8.43
CA ASP A 682 -14.04 -43.06 -9.75
C ASP A 682 -13.21 -42.11 -10.63
N GLU A 683 -13.15 -40.83 -10.30
CA GLU A 683 -12.32 -39.83 -10.98
C GLU A 683 -10.89 -39.77 -10.41
N VAL A 684 -10.60 -40.47 -9.31
CA VAL A 684 -9.28 -40.45 -8.65
C VAL A 684 -8.33 -41.38 -9.41
N PRO A 685 -7.24 -40.85 -10.02
CA PRO A 685 -6.29 -41.67 -10.79
C PRO A 685 -5.72 -42.84 -9.97
N GLU A 686 -5.41 -42.59 -8.70
CA GLU A 686 -4.89 -43.58 -7.76
C GLU A 686 -5.88 -44.69 -7.37
N LEU A 687 -7.13 -44.69 -7.85
CA LEU A 687 -8.09 -45.79 -7.65
C LEU A 687 -8.43 -46.54 -8.94
N GLN A 688 -8.00 -46.06 -10.11
CA GLN A 688 -8.36 -46.63 -11.40
C GLN A 688 -7.50 -47.83 -11.81
N ASP A 689 -6.23 -47.84 -11.41
CA ASP A 689 -5.35 -48.98 -11.66
C ASP A 689 -5.67 -50.08 -10.64
N GLY A 690 -6.21 -51.22 -11.08
CA GLY A 690 -6.72 -52.32 -10.22
C GLY A 690 -5.74 -52.96 -9.22
N ASN A 691 -4.56 -52.38 -9.03
CA ASN A 691 -3.55 -52.70 -8.01
C ASN A 691 -2.86 -51.43 -7.48
N SER A 692 -3.62 -50.37 -7.19
CA SER A 692 -3.06 -49.05 -6.91
C SER A 692 -2.35 -48.90 -5.57
N GLY A 693 -2.47 -49.87 -4.66
CA GLY A 693 -1.92 -49.78 -3.30
C GLY A 693 -2.58 -48.70 -2.45
N TRP A 694 -3.72 -48.15 -2.88
CA TRP A 694 -4.47 -47.13 -2.15
C TRP A 694 -5.83 -47.66 -1.71
N GLN A 695 -6.20 -47.32 -0.47
CA GLN A 695 -7.51 -47.62 0.11
C GLN A 695 -8.26 -46.31 0.33
N LEU A 696 -9.46 -46.20 -0.25
CA LEU A 696 -10.39 -45.13 0.10
C LEU A 696 -10.94 -45.38 1.52
N LEU A 697 -10.81 -44.38 2.40
CA LEU A 697 -11.39 -44.44 3.73
C LEU A 697 -12.90 -44.18 3.67
N PRO A 698 -13.68 -44.69 4.65
CA PRO A 698 -15.11 -44.39 4.74
C PRO A 698 -15.36 -42.88 4.76
N ASP A 699 -16.33 -42.42 3.99
CA ASP A 699 -16.70 -41.01 3.96
C ASP A 699 -17.32 -40.58 5.30
N THR A 700 -16.63 -39.65 5.96
CA THR A 700 -17.03 -39.01 7.21
C THR A 700 -17.26 -37.51 7.03
N THR A 701 -17.22 -37.03 5.80
CA THR A 701 -17.25 -35.61 5.43
C THR A 701 -18.46 -35.26 4.56
N ASN A 702 -19.44 -36.15 4.47
CA ASN A 702 -20.62 -36.04 3.63
C ASN A 702 -20.25 -35.79 2.14
N GLY A 703 -19.13 -36.32 1.68
CA GLY A 703 -18.62 -36.14 0.33
C GLY A 703 -18.04 -34.74 0.08
N ALA A 704 -17.57 -34.06 1.13
CA ALA A 704 -16.78 -32.82 0.98
C ALA A 704 -15.30 -33.09 0.71
N PHE A 705 -14.78 -34.21 1.21
CA PHE A 705 -13.41 -34.64 0.99
C PHE A 705 -13.32 -36.13 0.74
N LEU A 706 -12.43 -36.53 -0.17
CA LEU A 706 -11.99 -37.92 -0.30
C LEU A 706 -10.67 -38.08 0.46
N ILE A 707 -10.56 -39.14 1.26
CA ILE A 707 -9.34 -39.46 1.99
C ILE A 707 -8.90 -40.85 1.57
N LEU A 708 -7.72 -40.94 0.96
CA LEU A 708 -7.07 -42.19 0.61
C LEU A 708 -5.94 -42.44 1.60
N ARG A 709 -5.75 -43.71 1.96
CA ARG A 709 -4.63 -44.19 2.76
C ARG A 709 -3.87 -45.23 1.97
N ARG A 710 -2.55 -45.17 1.99
CA ARG A 710 -1.73 -46.19 1.36
C ARG A 710 -1.80 -47.51 2.14
N GLN A 711 -2.00 -48.60 1.42
CA GLN A 711 -1.92 -49.96 1.95
C GLN A 711 -0.44 -50.29 2.18
N GLN A 712 -0.09 -50.72 3.39
CA GLN A 712 1.26 -51.11 3.77
C GLN A 712 1.57 -52.56 3.36
#